data_AF-I3ZLX0-F1
#
_entry.id   AF-I3ZLX0-F1
#
_cell.length_a   1.000
_cell.length_b   1.000
_cell.length_c   1.000
_cell.angle_alpha   90.00
_cell.angle_beta   90.00
_cell.angle_gamma   90.00
#
_symmetry.space_group_name_H-M   'P 1'
#
loop_
_entity.id
_entity.type
_entity.pdbx_description
1 polymer ?
#
loop_
_entity_poly.entity_id
_entity_poly.type
_entity_poly.pdbx_seq_one_letter_code
_entity_poly.pdbx_strand_id
1 'polypeptide(L)'
;MNLQPIRALAAAVLAVAATTYPAAQAVPAPQKSAPATDPYRDEPLVFERLDTDTRMKADGTGEIISHLVVRVQSEGTARSLSVLSLSFASATQTAAYDFVRVHKKDGTTVETPVADTMEMSSDVSRQAPVYSDLKEKHLPVRALSVGDTLDYQARVVLTKAEAPGQFWGGTHFVAAGAVVLQQAVSLSVPVDTYVQVYSPKHPATPVTRDGLKVWTWTSSQLKPSQRDENGKMTPADIKDPDTDAEGRSLPSVAWTTFRSWDDVGKWYRGLIDPRAQPTPEVRAKAEELTKEAKSPEAQVQALYRFVATGIRYVGIGFGVGRIQPHAAADVLANGYGDCKDKDTLFEALLRAKGFTTAPALIGAGIAPVVDLPSPTNFNHEITTVDLPGTGRIWLDTTAEVAPFRLLSPSIRDQEALVLPANGPATLMKTPADPPFPYSETFESVGTLSDKGVLKTHISMIVRSDSELAVRSMMQRLSPSQWDEAMGYIAAGLNFGGKVTNADLRQDDPAGPVHLGFDYTREDFADWKNNRIFANFPTLEVVTLDKDKAPDYNINLGAPRTLVARSTLTVPAGDRMELPSAVHAERPYMTFDKKYRFADGKFLAERTLVIKQQKLNKDQWKDYLAFSKEAGFEDGEKYAVLIPAAGKAAPASNFSADTATHQELEVQILSLEKAQDWAGARRLATRLKERFSSEPYVDSMLAYVDLHDHKYDEAVAGLKAELAAHPDDDSNIVSLLAGAYVTQKKYADAIDLLKQYSSRNDLRLLGLLMSAQQASGDMEGALATIRGAIANKPDDKNLQTSAVSLLKQMHRNAEAVEAAHVALDGADDPNVINNNAYFLAEMKADLPFAEEQSQKSIDLFAKATGSGTVQEANTEAFNLSAEMVAAWDTLGYIFLIEKKAADAEPYLHAAWFQSPDIVKGDHLALAYEAQGKKAEALRIFRLALQTEFAKNAKEEFAEATAHAEKLEKAGVKAPDDSAQLLAMRTFHIPKAAGAQGGGTVRLQIDRHGVADAILVTGAEPLKAELESVKKLAMPGAVPAASQARVLRDAVVYCGKTTAECDFVLMTRSGIGAESASE
;
A
#
# COMPACT_ATOMS: atom_id res chain seq x y z
N MET A 1 -14.36 18.84 29.44
CA MET A 1 -13.24 17.87 29.46
C MET A 1 -11.92 18.58 29.15
N ASN A 2 -10.92 18.41 30.02
CA ASN A 2 -9.61 19.08 29.97
C ASN A 2 -8.82 18.80 28.68
N LEU A 3 -7.99 19.75 28.26
CA LEU A 3 -7.10 19.78 27.07
C LEU A 3 -5.95 18.74 27.08
N GLN A 4 -6.15 17.56 27.66
CA GLN A 4 -5.21 16.43 27.59
C GLN A 4 -5.46 15.36 26.49
N PRO A 5 -6.55 15.34 25.68
CA PRO A 5 -6.73 14.27 24.69
C PRO A 5 -6.06 14.54 23.34
N ILE A 6 -5.44 15.70 23.11
CA ILE A 6 -4.73 15.99 21.84
C ILE A 6 -3.42 15.20 21.72
N ARG A 7 -2.89 14.63 22.82
CA ARG A 7 -1.77 13.67 22.76
C ARG A 7 -2.18 12.20 22.58
N ALA A 8 -3.48 11.88 22.67
CA ALA A 8 -3.96 10.50 22.66
C ALA A 8 -4.54 10.03 21.31
N LEU A 9 -4.57 10.89 20.29
CA LEU A 9 -4.99 10.53 18.92
C LEU A 9 -3.85 10.48 17.90
N ALA A 10 -2.59 10.71 18.31
CA ALA A 10 -1.41 10.70 17.46
C ALA A 10 -0.41 9.57 17.80
N ALA A 11 -0.87 8.50 18.46
CA ALA A 11 -0.03 7.36 18.86
C ALA A 11 -0.61 6.00 18.44
N ALA A 12 -1.40 5.99 17.38
CA ALA A 12 -1.72 4.79 16.62
C ALA A 12 -1.31 5.06 15.17
N VAL A 13 -0.45 4.20 14.62
CA VAL A 13 0.18 4.26 13.28
C VAL A 13 1.45 5.14 13.20
N LEU A 14 2.60 4.54 13.53
CA LEU A 14 3.89 4.64 12.81
C LEU A 14 5.03 4.06 13.68
N ALA A 15 5.44 2.82 13.39
CA ALA A 15 6.84 2.36 13.34
C ALA A 15 6.87 0.83 13.12
N VAL A 16 7.16 0.43 11.88
CA VAL A 16 7.70 -0.88 11.50
C VAL A 16 8.93 -0.62 10.61
N ALA A 17 9.91 -1.54 10.69
CA ALA A 17 11.17 -1.70 9.94
C ALA A 17 12.43 -1.19 10.70
N ALA A 18 13.52 -1.96 10.92
CA ALA A 18 13.87 -3.33 10.51
C ALA A 18 15.07 -3.89 11.34
N THR A 19 15.00 -5.20 11.65
CA THR A 19 16.01 -6.31 11.70
C THR A 19 17.54 -6.03 11.71
N THR A 20 18.40 -6.75 12.47
CA THR A 20 18.90 -8.14 12.20
C THR A 20 19.44 -8.94 13.43
N TYR A 21 19.51 -10.28 13.28
CA TYR A 21 20.01 -11.40 14.14
C TYR A 21 20.86 -12.36 13.22
N PRO A 22 21.56 -13.49 13.60
CA PRO A 22 21.83 -14.19 14.88
C PRO A 22 23.23 -14.94 15.05
N ALA A 23 23.35 -15.67 16.18
CA ALA A 23 24.09 -16.93 16.46
C ALA A 23 25.60 -16.88 16.81
N ALA A 24 26.17 -17.68 17.73
CA ALA A 24 25.86 -19.07 18.08
C ALA A 24 26.18 -19.49 19.53
N GLN A 25 25.63 -20.68 19.86
CA GLN A 25 25.40 -21.33 21.14
C GLN A 25 26.60 -22.08 21.74
N ALA A 26 26.57 -22.30 23.06
CA ALA A 26 27.20 -23.44 23.71
C ALA A 26 26.18 -24.16 24.61
N VAL A 27 26.08 -25.49 24.48
CA VAL A 27 25.18 -26.41 25.20
C VAL A 27 25.92 -27.03 26.42
N PRO A 28 25.27 -27.77 27.34
CA PRO A 28 24.79 -27.30 28.64
C PRO A 28 25.57 -27.94 29.82
N ALA A 29 25.53 -27.31 31.00
CA ALA A 29 25.87 -27.97 32.26
C ALA A 29 24.59 -28.27 33.05
N PRO A 30 24.43 -29.46 33.65
CA PRO A 30 23.21 -29.86 34.32
C PRO A 30 23.10 -29.26 35.74
N GLN A 31 21.83 -29.03 36.13
CA GLN A 31 21.32 -28.88 37.51
C GLN A 31 21.61 -27.57 38.27
N LYS A 32 20.55 -26.76 38.38
CA LYS A 32 19.65 -26.75 39.55
C LYS A 32 18.25 -26.44 39.01
N SER A 33 17.21 -27.14 39.44
CA SER A 33 15.84 -26.70 39.18
C SER A 33 15.66 -25.35 39.89
N ALA A 34 15.79 -24.27 39.13
CA ALA A 34 15.36 -22.95 39.56
C ALA A 34 13.88 -23.03 39.97
N PRO A 35 13.42 -22.28 40.98
CA PRO A 35 11.98 -22.14 41.21
C PRO A 35 11.36 -21.71 39.88
N ALA A 36 10.28 -22.37 39.46
CA ALA A 36 9.62 -22.11 38.20
C ALA A 36 9.49 -20.60 38.01
N THR A 37 10.18 -20.06 37.01
CA THR A 37 10.15 -18.63 36.72
C THR A 37 8.71 -18.30 36.34
N ASP A 38 8.08 -17.46 37.14
CA ASP A 38 6.72 -16.98 36.89
C ASP A 38 6.63 -16.45 35.45
N PRO A 39 5.86 -17.12 34.55
CA PRO A 39 5.83 -16.79 33.14
C PRO A 39 5.21 -15.42 32.86
N TYR A 40 4.59 -14.81 33.88
CA TYR A 40 3.89 -13.52 33.78
C TYR A 40 4.64 -12.38 34.47
N ARG A 41 5.89 -12.59 34.90
CA ARG A 41 6.69 -11.58 35.65
C ARG A 41 6.88 -10.25 34.92
N ASP A 42 6.83 -10.30 33.59
CA ASP A 42 7.07 -9.16 32.70
C ASP A 42 5.75 -8.43 32.34
N GLU A 43 4.60 -8.94 32.78
CA GLU A 43 3.31 -8.26 32.66
C GLU A 43 3.23 -7.08 33.62
N PRO A 44 2.61 -5.95 33.26
CA PRO A 44 2.40 -4.83 34.19
C PRO A 44 1.41 -5.18 35.31
N LEU A 45 0.50 -6.12 35.08
CA LEU A 45 -0.47 -6.64 36.05
C LEU A 45 -0.95 -8.04 35.67
N VAL A 46 -1.35 -8.85 36.65
CA VAL A 46 -1.95 -10.19 36.43
C VAL A 46 -3.20 -10.32 37.29
N PHE A 47 -4.34 -10.65 36.69
CA PHE A 47 -5.54 -11.02 37.46
C PHE A 47 -5.41 -12.47 37.89
N GLU A 48 -5.20 -12.70 39.17
CA GLU A 48 -5.26 -14.05 39.75
C GLU A 48 -6.70 -14.52 39.84
N ARG A 49 -7.63 -13.58 40.09
CA ARG A 49 -9.07 -13.82 40.11
C ARG A 49 -9.84 -12.62 39.59
N LEU A 50 -10.85 -12.87 38.77
CA LEU A 50 -11.79 -11.88 38.25
C LEU A 50 -13.20 -12.49 38.25
N ASP A 51 -13.88 -12.41 39.39
CA ASP A 51 -15.18 -13.05 39.55
C ASP A 51 -16.30 -12.01 39.56
N THR A 52 -17.44 -12.35 38.96
CA THR A 52 -18.67 -11.53 38.98
C THR A 52 -19.88 -12.41 39.23
N ASP A 53 -20.61 -12.16 40.31
CA ASP A 53 -21.85 -12.85 40.69
C ASP A 53 -23.04 -11.89 40.59
N THR A 54 -23.96 -12.17 39.67
CA THR A 54 -25.19 -11.40 39.48
C THR A 54 -26.38 -12.15 40.05
N ARG A 55 -27.10 -11.53 40.98
CA ARG A 55 -28.28 -12.11 41.63
C ARG A 55 -29.50 -11.22 41.40
N MET A 56 -30.48 -11.73 40.69
CA MET A 56 -31.69 -10.99 40.32
C MET A 56 -32.91 -11.52 41.07
N LYS A 57 -33.84 -10.64 41.41
CA LYS A 57 -35.16 -10.95 41.96
C LYS A 57 -36.23 -10.86 40.87
N ALA A 58 -37.39 -11.44 41.12
CA ALA A 58 -38.50 -11.46 40.16
C ALA A 58 -39.08 -10.07 39.84
N ASP A 59 -38.87 -9.07 40.70
CA ASP A 59 -39.32 -7.69 40.48
C ASP A 59 -38.35 -6.85 39.62
N GLY A 60 -37.20 -7.41 39.24
CA GLY A 60 -36.15 -6.73 38.48
C GLY A 60 -35.07 -6.06 39.35
N THR A 61 -35.17 -6.10 40.67
CA THR A 61 -34.10 -5.65 41.59
C THR A 61 -33.05 -6.75 41.80
N GLY A 62 -31.89 -6.43 42.35
CA GLY A 62 -30.81 -7.41 42.49
C GLY A 62 -29.51 -6.86 43.06
N GLU A 63 -28.45 -7.64 42.97
CA GLU A 63 -27.09 -7.23 43.30
C GLU A 63 -26.07 -7.84 42.32
N ILE A 64 -25.00 -7.11 42.08
CA ILE A 64 -23.82 -7.54 41.34
C ILE A 64 -22.64 -7.45 42.30
N ILE A 65 -21.93 -8.56 42.49
CA ILE A 65 -20.77 -8.67 43.37
C ILE A 65 -19.55 -8.99 42.51
N SER A 66 -18.50 -8.20 42.62
CA SER A 66 -17.23 -8.41 41.90
C SER A 66 -16.10 -8.66 42.88
N HIS A 67 -15.36 -9.76 42.72
CA HIS A 67 -14.18 -10.11 43.54
C HIS A 67 -12.94 -10.20 42.65
N LEU A 68 -11.96 -9.32 42.91
CA LEU A 68 -10.75 -9.21 42.12
C LEU A 68 -9.51 -9.42 42.99
N VAL A 69 -8.59 -10.24 42.48
CA VAL A 69 -7.25 -10.42 43.05
C VAL A 69 -6.24 -10.11 41.95
N VAL A 70 -5.44 -9.06 42.14
CA VAL A 70 -4.58 -8.48 41.11
C VAL A 70 -3.14 -8.39 41.61
N ARG A 71 -2.21 -9.04 40.92
CA ARG A 71 -0.78 -8.87 41.14
C ARG A 71 -0.31 -7.60 40.44
N VAL A 72 0.25 -6.65 41.19
CA VAL A 72 0.72 -5.36 40.66
C VAL A 72 2.22 -5.45 40.38
N GLN A 73 2.65 -5.29 39.14
CA GLN A 73 4.04 -5.56 38.74
C GLN A 73 4.77 -4.38 38.09
N SER A 74 4.07 -3.26 37.85
CA SER A 74 4.68 -2.02 37.34
C SER A 74 4.28 -0.79 38.15
N GLU A 75 5.14 0.23 38.14
CA GLU A 75 4.87 1.54 38.73
C GLU A 75 3.63 2.21 38.11
N GLY A 76 3.42 2.04 36.80
CA GLY A 76 2.24 2.55 36.10
C GLY A 76 0.95 1.95 36.65
N THR A 77 0.93 0.63 36.83
CA THR A 77 -0.20 -0.09 37.44
C THR A 77 -0.41 0.32 38.90
N ALA A 78 0.66 0.43 39.70
CA ALA A 78 0.55 0.82 41.10
C ALA A 78 -0.07 2.22 41.24
N ARG A 79 0.28 3.14 40.33
CA ARG A 79 -0.33 4.48 40.28
C ARG A 79 -1.78 4.44 39.82
N SER A 80 -2.12 3.68 38.80
CA SER A 80 -3.51 3.60 38.31
C SER A 80 -4.46 2.96 39.32
N LEU A 81 -3.99 1.99 40.10
CA LEU A 81 -4.75 1.31 41.16
C LEU A 81 -4.61 1.97 42.54
N SER A 82 -3.91 3.10 42.64
CA SER A 82 -3.74 3.83 43.92
C SER A 82 -5.04 4.44 44.44
N VAL A 83 -6.03 4.64 43.55
CA VAL A 83 -7.39 5.01 43.90
C VAL A 83 -8.33 4.08 43.14
N LEU A 84 -9.08 3.25 43.86
CA LEU A 84 -10.13 2.44 43.25
C LEU A 84 -11.35 3.32 43.02
N SER A 85 -11.96 3.21 41.83
CA SER A 85 -13.22 3.87 41.50
C SER A 85 -14.29 2.83 41.18
N LEU A 86 -15.48 3.03 41.74
CA LEU A 86 -16.67 2.21 41.48
C LEU A 86 -17.83 3.13 41.12
N SER A 87 -18.22 3.12 39.84
CA SER A 87 -19.33 3.92 39.31
C SER A 87 -20.68 3.24 39.54
N PHE A 88 -21.71 4.01 39.86
CA PHE A 88 -23.08 3.52 40.02
C PHE A 88 -24.13 4.60 39.75
N ALA A 89 -25.32 4.17 39.36
CA ALA A 89 -26.48 5.02 39.11
C ALA A 89 -27.23 5.34 40.40
N SER A 90 -26.99 6.50 41.01
CA SER A 90 -27.53 6.79 42.35
C SER A 90 -29.06 6.89 42.43
N ALA A 91 -29.78 6.99 41.31
CA ALA A 91 -31.25 6.96 41.30
C ALA A 91 -31.85 5.54 41.40
N THR A 92 -31.09 4.51 41.01
CA THR A 92 -31.57 3.11 40.97
C THR A 92 -30.63 2.11 41.64
N GLN A 93 -29.47 2.56 42.09
CA GLN A 93 -28.41 1.72 42.63
C GLN A 93 -27.72 2.34 43.85
N THR A 94 -27.10 1.49 44.64
CA THR A 94 -26.10 1.86 45.65
C THR A 94 -24.85 1.01 45.46
N ALA A 95 -23.67 1.57 45.74
CA ALA A 95 -22.41 0.83 45.61
C ALA A 95 -21.53 0.94 46.85
N ALA A 96 -20.79 -0.12 47.14
CA ALA A 96 -19.88 -0.22 48.27
C ALA A 96 -18.72 -1.16 47.97
N TYR A 97 -17.58 -0.92 48.65
CA TYR A 97 -16.53 -1.93 48.80
C TYR A 97 -16.81 -2.75 50.05
N ASP A 98 -16.83 -4.07 49.92
CA ASP A 98 -17.00 -4.99 51.05
C ASP A 98 -15.67 -5.11 51.82
N PHE A 99 -14.54 -5.15 51.12
CA PHE A 99 -13.18 -5.04 51.67
C PHE A 99 -12.18 -4.63 50.59
N VAL A 100 -11.03 -4.06 51.00
CA VAL A 100 -9.85 -3.80 50.15
C VAL A 100 -8.58 -4.09 50.93
N ARG A 101 -7.74 -4.98 50.42
CA ARG A 101 -6.54 -5.49 51.10
C ARG A 101 -5.36 -5.53 50.15
N VAL A 102 -4.18 -5.17 50.66
CA VAL A 102 -2.91 -5.28 49.94
C VAL A 102 -2.05 -6.31 50.64
N HIS A 103 -1.80 -7.44 49.98
CA HIS A 103 -0.88 -8.47 50.44
C HIS A 103 0.54 -8.12 50.00
N LYS A 104 1.44 -8.02 50.97
CA LYS A 104 2.84 -7.67 50.79
C LYS A 104 3.70 -8.89 50.51
N LYS A 105 4.85 -8.67 49.88
CA LYS A 105 5.86 -9.72 49.63
C LYS A 105 6.40 -10.37 50.90
N ASP A 106 6.41 -9.66 52.02
CA ASP A 106 6.84 -10.19 53.32
C ASP A 106 5.76 -11.01 54.05
N GLY A 107 4.59 -11.19 53.42
CA GLY A 107 3.45 -11.92 53.95
C GLY A 107 2.51 -11.07 54.82
N THR A 108 2.83 -9.80 55.08
CA THR A 108 1.92 -8.90 55.79
C THR A 108 0.75 -8.48 54.90
N THR A 109 -0.37 -8.10 55.51
CA THR A 109 -1.55 -7.57 54.79
C THR A 109 -1.90 -6.20 55.34
N VAL A 110 -2.03 -5.22 54.45
CA VAL A 110 -2.48 -3.87 54.78
C VAL A 110 -3.92 -3.73 54.32
N GLU A 111 -4.84 -3.56 55.27
CA GLU A 111 -6.24 -3.31 54.96
C GLU A 111 -6.49 -1.81 54.76
N THR A 112 -7.22 -1.48 53.71
CA THR A 112 -7.74 -0.13 53.47
C THR A 112 -9.15 -0.06 54.05
N PRO A 113 -9.40 0.78 55.08
CA PRO A 113 -10.74 0.92 55.65
C PRO A 113 -11.71 1.43 54.60
N VAL A 114 -12.73 0.64 54.29
CA VAL A 114 -13.76 1.04 53.30
C VAL A 114 -14.56 2.27 53.74
N ALA A 115 -14.52 2.62 55.03
CA ALA A 115 -15.08 3.87 55.55
C ALA A 115 -14.37 5.14 55.02
N ASP A 116 -13.14 5.01 54.51
CA ASP A 116 -12.40 6.10 53.86
C ASP A 116 -12.93 6.39 52.44
N THR A 117 -13.91 5.61 51.96
CA THR A 117 -14.49 5.78 50.63
C THR A 117 -15.18 7.12 50.51
N MET A 118 -14.77 7.90 49.51
CA MET A 118 -15.35 9.19 49.20
C MET A 118 -16.36 9.03 48.06
N GLU A 119 -17.57 9.56 48.24
CA GLU A 119 -18.51 9.67 47.13
C GLU A 119 -18.22 10.97 46.36
N MET A 120 -18.03 10.85 45.06
CA MET A 120 -17.74 11.97 44.18
C MET A 120 -18.73 11.98 43.01
N SER A 121 -19.03 13.17 42.51
CA SER A 121 -19.69 13.31 41.22
C SER A 121 -18.72 12.87 40.12
N SER A 122 -19.20 12.03 39.20
CA SER A 122 -18.43 11.61 38.02
C SER A 122 -17.97 12.82 37.18
N ASP A 123 -16.95 12.60 36.34
CA ASP A 123 -16.41 13.63 35.44
C ASP A 123 -17.46 14.22 34.48
N VAL A 124 -18.44 13.40 34.07
CA VAL A 124 -19.57 13.82 33.24
C VAL A 124 -20.55 14.67 34.05
N SER A 125 -20.85 14.25 35.29
CA SER A 125 -21.70 15.02 36.21
C SER A 125 -21.09 16.37 36.59
N ARG A 126 -19.76 16.57 36.52
CA ARG A 126 -19.15 17.90 36.73
C ARG A 126 -19.40 18.87 35.56
N GLN A 127 -19.65 18.36 34.36
CA GLN A 127 -19.91 19.16 33.16
C GLN A 127 -21.42 19.43 32.96
N ALA A 128 -22.28 18.54 33.44
CA ALA A 128 -23.73 18.67 33.41
C ALA A 128 -24.39 18.12 34.71
N PRO A 129 -24.25 18.83 35.85
CA PRO A 129 -24.62 18.32 37.18
C PRO A 129 -26.11 18.05 37.39
N VAL A 130 -26.97 18.62 36.55
CA VAL A 130 -28.43 18.44 36.63
C VAL A 130 -28.90 17.19 35.85
N TYR A 131 -28.02 16.56 35.06
CA TYR A 131 -28.38 15.60 34.02
C TYR A 131 -27.90 14.15 34.27
N SER A 132 -27.16 13.92 35.33
CA SER A 132 -26.56 12.61 35.60
C SER A 132 -26.69 12.24 37.07
N ASP A 133 -27.33 11.11 37.33
CA ASP A 133 -27.33 10.46 38.63
C ASP A 133 -26.09 9.56 38.82
N LEU A 134 -25.14 9.57 37.88
CA LEU A 134 -23.88 8.85 37.99
C LEU A 134 -23.01 9.43 39.11
N LYS A 135 -22.69 8.57 40.06
CA LYS A 135 -21.75 8.84 41.13
C LYS A 135 -20.66 7.79 41.15
N GLU A 136 -19.53 8.15 41.75
CA GLU A 136 -18.39 7.26 41.91
C GLU A 136 -18.02 7.16 43.38
N LYS A 137 -17.69 5.95 43.82
CA LYS A 137 -17.04 5.69 45.10
C LYS A 137 -15.53 5.62 44.85
N HIS A 138 -14.77 6.56 45.39
CA HIS A 138 -13.31 6.63 45.30
C HIS A 138 -12.70 6.17 46.61
N LEU A 139 -11.82 5.17 46.55
CA LEU A 139 -11.13 4.64 47.72
C LEU A 139 -9.61 4.65 47.50
N PRO A 140 -8.87 5.58 48.13
CA PRO A 140 -7.41 5.59 48.08
C PRO A 140 -6.84 4.34 48.76
N VAL A 141 -6.14 3.52 47.98
CA VAL A 141 -5.56 2.25 48.46
C VAL A 141 -4.34 2.54 49.31
N ARG A 142 -4.33 2.05 50.55
CA ARG A 142 -3.21 2.24 51.47
C ARG A 142 -2.02 1.39 51.07
N ALA A 143 -0.87 2.03 50.98
CA ALA A 143 0.42 1.39 50.82
C ALA A 143 0.52 0.42 49.63
N LEU A 144 -0.17 0.63 48.51
CA LEU A 144 0.03 -0.20 47.32
C LEU A 144 1.40 0.07 46.69
N SER A 145 2.17 -0.96 46.37
CA SER A 145 3.50 -0.83 45.76
C SER A 145 3.76 -1.94 44.73
N VAL A 146 4.79 -1.75 43.92
CA VAL A 146 5.19 -2.73 42.90
C VAL A 146 5.59 -4.06 43.54
N GLY A 147 4.92 -5.12 43.10
CA GLY A 147 5.10 -6.48 43.54
C GLY A 147 4.15 -6.94 44.64
N ASP A 148 3.21 -6.09 45.07
CA ASP A 148 2.13 -6.47 45.98
C ASP A 148 0.96 -7.12 45.23
N THR A 149 0.09 -7.81 45.97
CA THR A 149 -1.19 -8.32 45.45
C THR A 149 -2.35 -7.54 46.07
N LEU A 150 -3.19 -6.93 45.24
CA LEU A 150 -4.41 -6.23 45.63
C LEU A 150 -5.60 -7.19 45.59
N ASP A 151 -6.28 -7.39 46.71
CA ASP A 151 -7.48 -8.21 46.87
C ASP A 151 -8.65 -7.33 47.33
N TYR A 152 -9.69 -7.23 46.51
CA TYR A 152 -10.87 -6.45 46.88
C TYR A 152 -12.18 -7.03 46.35
N GLN A 153 -13.25 -6.78 47.11
CA GLN A 153 -14.61 -7.08 46.70
C GLN A 153 -15.46 -5.82 46.69
N ALA A 154 -16.20 -5.64 45.61
CA ALA A 154 -17.13 -4.55 45.42
C ALA A 154 -18.54 -5.08 45.16
N ARG A 155 -19.55 -4.30 45.53
CA ARG A 155 -20.96 -4.62 45.32
C ARG A 155 -21.72 -3.43 44.79
N VAL A 156 -22.56 -3.68 43.79
CA VAL A 156 -23.58 -2.77 43.28
C VAL A 156 -24.95 -3.40 43.54
N VAL A 157 -25.79 -2.74 44.34
CA VAL A 157 -27.15 -3.18 44.63
C VAL A 157 -28.12 -2.36 43.78
N LEU A 158 -28.96 -3.04 42.99
CA LEU A 158 -30.04 -2.43 42.22
C LEU A 158 -31.25 -2.28 43.15
N THR A 159 -31.48 -1.07 43.65
CA THR A 159 -32.55 -0.75 44.60
C THR A 159 -33.90 -0.52 43.92
N LYS A 160 -33.89 -0.22 42.61
CA LYS A 160 -35.09 -0.02 41.79
C LYS A 160 -34.88 -0.63 40.40
N ALA A 161 -35.86 -1.39 39.93
CA ALA A 161 -35.83 -1.94 38.57
C ALA A 161 -35.98 -0.83 37.51
N GLU A 162 -35.17 -0.90 36.45
CA GLU A 162 -35.25 0.00 35.30
C GLU A 162 -36.53 -0.25 34.48
N ALA A 163 -36.92 -1.52 34.38
CA ALA A 163 -38.20 -1.97 33.83
C ALA A 163 -38.89 -2.86 34.88
N PRO A 164 -40.02 -2.46 35.47
CA PRO A 164 -40.68 -3.25 36.51
C PRO A 164 -40.94 -4.71 36.09
N GLY A 165 -40.46 -5.67 36.87
CA GLY A 165 -40.61 -7.10 36.59
C GLY A 165 -39.75 -7.64 35.45
N GLN A 166 -38.82 -6.84 34.92
CA GLN A 166 -37.91 -7.24 33.86
C GLN A 166 -36.45 -6.95 34.25
N PHE A 167 -35.52 -7.78 33.78
CA PHE A 167 -34.09 -7.54 33.88
C PHE A 167 -33.33 -8.14 32.70
N TRP A 168 -32.15 -7.59 32.44
CA TRP A 168 -31.25 -8.04 31.39
C TRP A 168 -29.81 -7.71 31.77
N GLY A 169 -28.85 -8.31 31.08
CA GLY A 169 -27.43 -8.08 31.34
C GLY A 169 -26.55 -8.87 30.39
N GLY A 170 -25.25 -8.61 30.45
CA GLY A 170 -24.27 -9.35 29.68
C GLY A 170 -22.85 -8.95 30.04
N THR A 171 -21.89 -9.75 29.61
CA THR A 171 -20.47 -9.55 29.89
C THR A 171 -19.61 -10.17 28.78
N HIS A 172 -18.40 -9.65 28.66
CA HIS A 172 -17.34 -10.23 27.84
C HIS A 172 -16.27 -10.82 28.75
N PHE A 173 -15.77 -11.99 28.40
CA PHE A 173 -14.53 -12.47 29.01
C PHE A 173 -13.36 -11.62 28.55
N VAL A 174 -12.36 -11.46 29.41
CA VAL A 174 -11.18 -10.67 29.07
C VAL A 174 -10.38 -11.44 28.03
N ALA A 175 -10.48 -11.00 26.77
CA ALA A 175 -9.82 -11.65 25.66
C ALA A 175 -8.39 -11.11 25.43
N ALA A 176 -8.13 -9.82 25.65
CA ALA A 176 -6.85 -9.18 25.34
C ALA A 176 -6.44 -8.12 26.39
N GLY A 177 -5.15 -7.79 26.44
CA GLY A 177 -4.60 -6.66 27.21
C GLY A 177 -4.23 -6.94 28.68
N ALA A 178 -4.57 -8.12 29.23
CA ALA A 178 -4.10 -8.57 30.54
C ALA A 178 -4.12 -10.10 30.65
N VAL A 179 -3.23 -10.65 31.47
CA VAL A 179 -3.27 -12.08 31.86
C VAL A 179 -4.32 -12.27 32.95
N VAL A 180 -5.19 -13.26 32.76
CA VAL A 180 -6.26 -13.64 33.69
C VAL A 180 -6.18 -15.14 33.97
N LEU A 181 -5.76 -15.50 35.18
CA LEU A 181 -5.59 -16.90 35.58
C LEU A 181 -6.94 -17.59 35.78
N GLN A 182 -7.88 -16.87 36.39
CA GLN A 182 -9.23 -17.36 36.63
C GLN A 182 -10.25 -16.23 36.49
N GLN A 183 -11.26 -16.44 35.66
CA GLN A 183 -12.44 -15.60 35.56
C GLN A 183 -13.69 -16.47 35.76
N ALA A 184 -14.59 -16.06 36.65
CA ALA A 184 -15.88 -16.72 36.82
C ALA A 184 -17.04 -15.71 36.74
N VAL A 185 -18.10 -16.07 36.03
CA VAL A 185 -19.33 -15.28 35.92
C VAL A 185 -20.49 -16.16 36.36
N SER A 186 -21.35 -15.64 37.23
CA SER A 186 -22.59 -16.34 37.62
C SER A 186 -23.83 -15.46 37.53
N LEU A 187 -24.93 -16.11 37.18
CA LEU A 187 -26.27 -15.52 37.17
C LEU A 187 -27.18 -16.38 38.05
N SER A 188 -27.78 -15.79 39.08
CA SER A 188 -28.72 -16.43 39.99
C SER A 188 -30.11 -15.79 39.89
N VAL A 189 -31.13 -16.59 39.61
CA VAL A 189 -32.51 -16.13 39.35
C VAL A 189 -33.53 -17.07 40.03
N PRO A 190 -34.65 -16.58 40.59
CA PRO A 190 -35.71 -17.44 41.12
C PRO A 190 -36.21 -18.49 40.12
N VAL A 191 -36.51 -19.71 40.59
CA VAL A 191 -36.90 -20.84 39.73
C VAL A 191 -38.10 -20.57 38.83
N ASP A 192 -39.05 -19.75 39.27
CA ASP A 192 -40.29 -19.45 38.53
C ASP A 192 -40.16 -18.26 37.57
N THR A 193 -39.03 -17.55 37.61
CA THR A 193 -38.78 -16.42 36.70
C THR A 193 -38.32 -16.93 35.34
N TYR A 194 -38.96 -16.45 34.27
CA TYR A 194 -38.48 -16.67 32.91
C TYR A 194 -37.21 -15.85 32.66
N VAL A 195 -36.18 -16.49 32.13
CA VAL A 195 -34.96 -15.83 31.65
C VAL A 195 -34.45 -16.59 30.43
N GLN A 196 -34.14 -15.87 29.37
CA GLN A 196 -33.39 -16.39 28.23
C GLN A 196 -31.91 -16.06 28.43
N VAL A 197 -31.05 -17.04 28.18
CA VAL A 197 -29.60 -16.94 28.35
C VAL A 197 -28.91 -17.24 27.02
N TYR A 198 -28.01 -16.36 26.61
CA TYR A 198 -27.17 -16.46 25.43
C TYR A 198 -25.72 -16.70 25.85
N SER A 199 -25.15 -17.85 25.47
CA SER A 199 -23.74 -18.17 25.71
C SER A 199 -23.25 -19.26 24.73
N PRO A 200 -23.34 -19.04 23.40
CA PRO A 200 -23.18 -20.10 22.41
C PRO A 200 -21.78 -20.72 22.40
N LYS A 201 -20.74 -19.92 22.68
CA LYS A 201 -19.34 -20.37 22.77
C LYS A 201 -18.95 -20.83 24.19
N HIS A 202 -19.83 -20.61 25.16
CA HIS A 202 -19.62 -20.88 26.58
C HIS A 202 -20.88 -21.53 27.18
N PRO A 203 -21.26 -22.76 26.77
CA PRO A 203 -22.51 -23.37 27.23
C PRO A 203 -22.48 -23.62 28.75
N ALA A 204 -23.56 -23.24 29.44
CA ALA A 204 -23.75 -23.54 30.87
C ALA A 204 -25.16 -24.08 31.14
N THR A 205 -25.23 -25.17 31.91
CA THR A 205 -26.50 -25.73 32.40
C THR A 205 -26.79 -25.18 33.79
N PRO A 206 -28.00 -24.61 34.04
CA PRO A 206 -28.32 -24.09 35.36
C PRO A 206 -28.44 -25.20 36.39
N VAL A 207 -27.95 -24.94 37.59
CA VAL A 207 -28.18 -25.79 38.77
C VAL A 207 -29.22 -25.14 39.66
N THR A 208 -30.18 -25.91 40.16
CA THR A 208 -31.15 -25.41 41.14
C THR A 208 -30.59 -25.57 42.56
N ARG A 209 -30.47 -24.48 43.31
CA ARG A 209 -30.05 -24.46 44.72
C ARG A 209 -30.80 -23.34 45.45
N ASP A 210 -31.30 -23.64 46.65
CA ASP A 210 -31.97 -22.65 47.52
C ASP A 210 -33.10 -21.85 46.84
N GLY A 211 -33.88 -22.49 45.96
CA GLY A 211 -34.97 -21.83 45.23
C GLY A 211 -34.52 -20.95 44.06
N LEU A 212 -33.24 -20.98 43.70
CA LEU A 212 -32.64 -20.24 42.59
C LEU A 212 -32.13 -21.19 41.50
N LYS A 213 -32.28 -20.80 40.24
CA LYS A 213 -31.53 -21.31 39.10
C LYS A 213 -30.23 -20.52 38.99
N VAL A 214 -29.10 -21.21 39.01
CA VAL A 214 -27.78 -20.61 38.97
C VAL A 214 -27.03 -21.11 37.74
N TRP A 215 -26.67 -20.19 36.84
CA TRP A 215 -25.72 -20.44 35.76
C TRP A 215 -24.34 -19.99 36.20
N THR A 216 -23.31 -20.74 35.81
CA THR A 216 -21.91 -20.40 36.09
C THR A 216 -21.07 -20.68 34.86
N TRP A 217 -20.27 -19.69 34.47
CA TRP A 217 -19.33 -19.76 33.37
C TRP A 217 -17.92 -19.43 33.87
N THR A 218 -16.92 -20.06 33.29
CA THR A 218 -15.51 -19.86 33.66
C THR A 218 -14.65 -19.67 32.42
N SER A 219 -13.68 -18.77 32.51
CA SER A 219 -12.72 -18.48 31.44
C SER A 219 -11.32 -18.20 32.02
N SER A 220 -10.31 -18.22 31.17
CA SER A 220 -8.95 -17.77 31.48
C SER A 220 -8.25 -17.22 30.24
N GLN A 221 -7.33 -16.28 30.45
CA GLN A 221 -6.41 -15.76 29.44
C GLN A 221 -4.98 -15.93 29.92
N LEU A 222 -4.30 -16.97 29.43
CA LEU A 222 -2.97 -17.37 29.89
C LEU A 222 -1.83 -16.98 28.94
N LYS A 223 -2.13 -16.30 27.82
CA LYS A 223 -1.09 -15.85 26.89
C LYS A 223 -0.45 -14.55 27.39
N PRO A 224 0.86 -14.54 27.72
CA PRO A 224 1.56 -13.32 28.11
C PRO A 224 1.86 -12.43 26.88
N SER A 225 2.05 -11.15 27.15
CA SER A 225 2.72 -10.19 26.29
C SER A 225 4.04 -10.76 25.78
N GLN A 226 4.36 -10.46 24.52
CA GLN A 226 5.54 -11.01 23.85
C GLN A 226 6.45 -9.88 23.40
N ARG A 227 7.76 -10.16 23.36
CA ARG A 227 8.68 -9.24 22.72
C ARG A 227 8.59 -9.43 21.21
N ASP A 228 8.49 -8.32 20.48
CA ASP A 228 8.63 -8.33 19.03
C ASP A 228 10.09 -8.61 18.63
N GLU A 229 10.33 -8.69 17.32
CA GLU A 229 11.65 -8.87 16.72
C GLU A 229 12.71 -7.85 17.18
N ASN A 230 12.28 -6.68 17.64
CA ASN A 230 13.15 -5.59 18.13
C ASN A 230 13.28 -5.60 19.67
N GLY A 231 12.75 -6.64 20.34
CA GLY A 231 12.80 -6.77 21.79
C GLY A 231 11.79 -5.89 22.54
N LYS A 232 10.92 -5.14 21.86
CA LYS A 232 9.90 -4.30 22.48
C LYS A 232 8.73 -5.16 22.94
N MET A 233 8.26 -4.93 24.17
CA MET A 233 7.10 -5.65 24.69
C MET A 233 5.84 -5.22 23.94
N THR A 234 5.10 -6.19 23.40
CA THR A 234 3.84 -6.03 22.69
C THR A 234 2.76 -6.84 23.40
N PRO A 235 1.51 -6.35 23.43
CA PRO A 235 0.39 -7.13 23.97
C PRO A 235 0.28 -8.47 23.27
N ALA A 236 -0.15 -9.50 24.00
CA ALA A 236 -0.42 -10.81 23.41
C ALA A 236 -1.43 -10.70 22.27
N ASP A 237 -1.10 -11.27 21.11
CA ASP A 237 -2.02 -11.38 19.98
C ASP A 237 -3.09 -12.46 20.28
N ILE A 238 -4.22 -11.99 20.83
CA ILE A 238 -5.38 -12.83 21.09
C ILE A 238 -6.56 -12.29 20.29
N LYS A 239 -7.03 -13.11 19.34
CA LYS A 239 -8.32 -12.92 18.69
C LYS A 239 -9.43 -13.18 19.71
N ASP A 240 -10.28 -12.18 19.94
CA ASP A 240 -11.49 -12.36 20.73
C ASP A 240 -12.35 -13.47 20.11
N PRO A 241 -12.56 -14.60 20.81
CA PRO A 241 -13.34 -15.69 20.27
C PRO A 241 -14.80 -15.27 20.09
N ASP A 242 -15.30 -14.28 20.82
CA ASP A 242 -16.70 -13.85 20.81
C ASP A 242 -16.92 -12.70 19.82
N THR A 243 -16.64 -12.98 18.55
CA THR A 243 -16.91 -12.07 17.42
C THR A 243 -17.84 -12.72 16.39
N ASP A 244 -18.53 -11.90 15.61
CA ASP A 244 -19.29 -12.34 14.44
C ASP A 244 -18.40 -12.53 13.20
N ALA A 245 -19.02 -12.85 12.05
CA ALA A 245 -18.30 -13.08 10.80
C ALA A 245 -17.56 -11.83 10.26
N GLU A 246 -17.97 -10.64 10.70
CA GLU A 246 -17.34 -9.36 10.33
C GLU A 246 -16.34 -8.86 11.39
N GLY A 247 -16.07 -9.65 12.45
CA GLY A 247 -15.13 -9.29 13.51
C GLY A 247 -15.70 -8.29 14.53
N ARG A 248 -17.01 -8.00 14.50
CA ARG A 248 -17.67 -7.16 15.52
C ARG A 248 -17.83 -7.97 16.81
N SER A 249 -17.67 -7.30 17.94
CA SER A 249 -17.75 -7.93 19.25
C SER A 249 -19.18 -8.39 19.57
N LEU A 250 -19.31 -9.64 20.02
CA LEU A 250 -20.50 -10.27 20.58
C LEU A 250 -20.28 -10.52 22.08
N PRO A 251 -21.33 -10.44 22.93
CA PRO A 251 -21.18 -10.77 24.35
C PRO A 251 -20.80 -12.25 24.52
N SER A 252 -19.84 -12.54 25.41
CA SER A 252 -19.51 -13.92 25.79
C SER A 252 -20.71 -14.59 26.46
N VAL A 253 -21.39 -13.84 27.33
CA VAL A 253 -22.62 -14.26 28.02
C VAL A 253 -23.58 -13.07 28.08
N ALA A 254 -24.86 -13.30 27.79
CA ALA A 254 -25.92 -12.31 27.97
C ALA A 254 -27.25 -12.97 28.39
N TRP A 255 -28.16 -12.19 28.97
CA TRP A 255 -29.47 -12.67 29.40
C TRP A 255 -30.53 -11.57 29.36
N THR A 256 -31.79 -11.99 29.25
CA THR A 256 -32.97 -11.11 29.24
C THR A 256 -34.21 -11.83 29.73
N THR A 257 -35.13 -11.10 30.37
CA THR A 257 -36.48 -11.58 30.69
C THR A 257 -37.53 -11.14 29.67
N PHE A 258 -37.18 -10.23 28.75
CA PHE A 258 -38.06 -9.88 27.62
C PHE A 258 -38.22 -11.08 26.69
N ARG A 259 -39.44 -11.29 26.18
CA ARG A 259 -39.77 -12.46 25.35
C ARG A 259 -39.68 -12.16 23.85
N SER A 260 -39.72 -10.89 23.48
CA SER A 260 -39.73 -10.45 22.09
C SER A 260 -39.18 -9.04 21.93
N TRP A 261 -38.73 -8.71 20.72
CA TRP A 261 -38.34 -7.34 20.37
C TRP A 261 -39.48 -6.34 20.50
N ASP A 262 -40.72 -6.79 20.30
CA ASP A 262 -41.92 -5.98 20.51
C ASP A 262 -42.11 -5.62 21.99
N ASP A 263 -41.80 -6.53 22.94
CA ASP A 263 -41.85 -6.21 24.37
C ASP A 263 -40.80 -5.16 24.76
N VAL A 264 -39.58 -5.28 24.23
CA VAL A 264 -38.51 -4.27 24.40
C VAL A 264 -38.98 -2.93 23.84
N GLY A 265 -39.53 -2.95 22.62
CA GLY A 265 -39.98 -1.74 21.94
C GLY A 265 -41.14 -1.05 22.64
N LYS A 266 -42.16 -1.80 23.11
CA LYS A 266 -43.28 -1.23 23.89
C LYS A 266 -42.81 -0.57 25.17
N TRP A 267 -41.91 -1.23 25.91
CA TRP A 267 -41.36 -0.66 27.14
C TRP A 267 -40.58 0.63 26.85
N TYR A 268 -39.64 0.58 25.91
CA TYR A 268 -38.79 1.74 25.59
C TYR A 268 -39.61 2.89 25.00
N ARG A 269 -40.56 2.60 24.12
CA ARG A 269 -41.45 3.60 23.54
C ARG A 269 -42.32 4.28 24.60
N GLY A 270 -42.76 3.55 25.63
CA GLY A 270 -43.46 4.11 26.78
C GLY A 270 -42.63 5.15 27.56
N LEU A 271 -41.30 5.08 27.49
CA LEU A 271 -40.40 6.09 28.06
C LEU A 271 -40.31 7.34 27.18
N ILE A 272 -40.29 7.18 25.84
CA ILE A 272 -40.11 8.28 24.88
C ILE A 272 -41.41 9.04 24.63
N ASP A 273 -42.53 8.36 24.37
CA ASP A 273 -43.74 8.96 23.79
C ASP A 273 -44.31 10.15 24.58
N PRO A 274 -44.38 10.13 25.92
CA PRO A 274 -44.82 11.28 26.70
C PRO A 274 -43.90 12.50 26.59
N ARG A 275 -42.62 12.27 26.27
CA ARG A 275 -41.55 13.28 26.22
C ARG A 275 -41.32 13.84 24.83
N ALA A 276 -41.69 13.09 23.79
CA ALA A 276 -41.68 13.50 22.39
C ALA A 276 -42.98 14.23 21.95
N GLN A 277 -43.86 14.60 22.89
CA GLN A 277 -45.09 15.34 22.55
C GLN A 277 -44.76 16.78 22.13
N PRO A 278 -45.25 17.27 20.96
CA PRO A 278 -44.96 18.62 20.53
C PRO A 278 -45.72 19.67 21.36
N THR A 279 -45.00 20.34 22.27
CA THR A 279 -45.50 21.48 23.05
C THR A 279 -45.66 22.73 22.17
N PRO A 280 -46.32 23.80 22.64
CA PRO A 280 -46.43 25.06 21.88
C PRO A 280 -45.07 25.62 21.45
N GLU A 281 -44.05 25.54 22.30
CA GLU A 281 -42.70 26.03 22.03
C GLU A 281 -42.00 25.21 20.94
N VAL A 282 -42.13 23.87 21.00
CA VAL A 282 -41.58 22.96 19.98
C VAL A 282 -42.27 23.18 18.63
N ARG A 283 -43.59 23.39 18.61
CA ARG A 283 -44.34 23.70 17.37
C ARG A 283 -43.91 25.03 16.76
N ALA A 284 -43.81 26.08 17.58
CA ALA A 284 -43.34 27.39 17.12
C ALA A 284 -41.93 27.30 16.53
N LYS A 285 -41.03 26.55 17.17
CA LYS A 285 -39.67 26.34 16.65
C LYS A 285 -39.67 25.56 15.33
N ALA A 286 -40.49 24.51 15.22
CA ALA A 286 -40.61 23.75 13.98
C ALA A 286 -41.14 24.63 12.82
N GLU A 287 -42.11 25.50 13.08
CA GLU A 287 -42.61 26.47 12.08
C GLU A 287 -41.53 27.48 11.66
N GLU A 288 -40.80 28.05 12.62
CA GLU A 288 -39.69 28.97 12.37
C GLU A 288 -38.64 28.34 11.44
N LEU A 289 -38.17 27.14 11.78
CA LEU A 289 -37.11 26.44 11.05
C LEU A 289 -37.53 25.99 9.64
N THR A 290 -38.84 25.76 9.43
CA THR A 290 -39.37 25.24 8.16
C THR A 290 -39.97 26.31 7.26
N LYS A 291 -39.94 27.59 7.65
CA LYS A 291 -40.62 28.69 6.95
C LYS A 291 -40.21 28.82 5.46
N GLU A 292 -38.92 28.67 5.18
CA GLU A 292 -38.36 28.83 3.82
C GLU A 292 -38.23 27.50 3.06
N ALA A 293 -38.56 26.37 3.68
CA ALA A 293 -38.41 25.04 3.11
C ALA A 293 -39.54 24.74 2.10
N LYS A 294 -39.15 24.46 0.86
CA LYS A 294 -40.09 24.31 -0.28
C LYS A 294 -40.58 22.88 -0.54
N SER A 295 -40.05 21.89 0.18
CA SER A 295 -40.42 20.48 0.02
C SER A 295 -40.42 19.76 1.38
N PRO A 296 -41.12 18.61 1.50
CA PRO A 296 -41.08 17.80 2.72
C PRO A 296 -39.65 17.42 3.14
N GLU A 297 -38.80 17.03 2.19
CA GLU A 297 -37.39 16.72 2.46
C GLU A 297 -36.62 17.95 2.95
N ALA A 298 -36.83 19.13 2.34
CA ALA A 298 -36.20 20.36 2.80
C ALA A 298 -36.64 20.75 4.22
N GLN A 299 -37.88 20.44 4.61
CA GLN A 299 -38.35 20.66 5.99
C GLN A 299 -37.62 19.74 6.96
N VAL A 300 -37.56 18.43 6.65
CA VAL A 300 -36.83 17.45 7.48
C VAL A 300 -35.35 17.80 7.58
N GLN A 301 -34.72 18.22 6.48
CA GLN A 301 -33.31 18.64 6.47
C GLN A 301 -33.07 19.89 7.33
N ALA A 302 -33.96 20.88 7.31
CA ALA A 302 -33.86 22.07 8.15
C ALA A 302 -33.96 21.73 9.64
N LEU A 303 -34.91 20.87 10.01
CA LEU A 303 -35.06 20.37 11.39
C LEU A 303 -33.85 19.54 11.82
N TYR A 304 -33.38 18.64 10.95
CA TYR A 304 -32.18 17.83 11.18
C TYR A 304 -30.96 18.71 11.46
N ARG A 305 -30.72 19.71 10.60
CA ARG A 305 -29.58 20.62 10.74
C ARG A 305 -29.63 21.38 12.07
N PHE A 306 -30.81 21.86 12.47
CA PHE A 306 -30.98 22.54 13.75
C PHE A 306 -30.64 21.62 14.93
N VAL A 307 -31.18 20.39 14.98
CA VAL A 307 -30.90 19.48 16.09
C VAL A 307 -29.45 19.00 16.06
N ALA A 308 -28.90 18.68 14.88
CA ALA A 308 -27.54 18.20 14.75
C ALA A 308 -26.52 19.25 15.21
N THR A 309 -26.62 20.48 14.70
CA THR A 309 -25.60 21.53 14.91
C THR A 309 -25.92 22.50 16.05
N GLY A 310 -27.20 22.67 16.39
CA GLY A 310 -27.67 23.65 17.39
C GLY A 310 -27.87 23.08 18.79
N ILE A 311 -27.95 21.74 18.93
CA ILE A 311 -28.09 21.06 20.23
C ILE A 311 -26.80 20.32 20.52
N ARG A 312 -26.04 20.78 21.52
CA ARG A 312 -24.72 20.22 21.83
C ARG A 312 -24.82 18.81 22.41
N TYR A 313 -24.03 17.88 21.88
CA TYR A 313 -23.98 16.51 22.39
C TYR A 313 -23.30 16.45 23.78
N VAL A 314 -23.96 15.81 24.73
CA VAL A 314 -23.41 15.49 26.06
C VAL A 314 -23.75 14.04 26.35
N GLY A 315 -22.79 13.12 26.19
CA GLY A 315 -23.04 11.70 26.40
C GLY A 315 -23.39 11.38 27.85
N ILE A 316 -24.63 10.94 28.09
CA ILE A 316 -25.12 10.49 29.40
C ILE A 316 -25.30 8.97 29.32
N GLY A 317 -24.23 8.23 29.63
CA GLY A 317 -24.20 6.78 29.44
C GLY A 317 -24.71 5.94 30.63
N PHE A 318 -25.16 6.57 31.73
CA PHE A 318 -25.40 5.86 32.99
C PHE A 318 -26.63 6.35 33.74
N GLY A 319 -27.15 5.47 34.60
CA GLY A 319 -28.36 5.67 35.42
C GLY A 319 -29.66 5.82 34.65
N VAL A 320 -30.68 6.46 35.23
CA VAL A 320 -31.99 6.57 34.57
C VAL A 320 -31.86 7.32 33.24
N GLY A 321 -30.95 8.30 33.20
CA GLY A 321 -30.57 9.04 32.00
C GLY A 321 -29.81 8.22 30.95
N ARG A 322 -29.52 6.93 31.16
CA ARG A 322 -29.02 6.01 30.11
C ARG A 322 -30.14 5.54 29.19
N ILE A 323 -31.34 5.38 29.73
CA ILE A 323 -32.45 4.68 29.06
C ILE A 323 -33.62 5.62 28.79
N GLN A 324 -33.87 6.57 29.69
CA GLN A 324 -34.99 7.49 29.59
C GLN A 324 -34.51 8.87 29.11
N PRO A 325 -35.10 9.43 28.03
CA PRO A 325 -34.77 10.78 27.60
C PRO A 325 -35.38 11.85 28.51
N HIS A 326 -34.96 13.09 28.32
CA HIS A 326 -35.61 14.29 28.84
C HIS A 326 -36.80 14.71 27.95
N ALA A 327 -37.66 15.60 28.44
CA ALA A 327 -38.75 16.13 27.59
C ALA A 327 -38.17 16.98 26.46
N ALA A 328 -38.75 16.89 25.26
CA ALA A 328 -38.29 17.65 24.09
C ALA A 328 -38.21 19.16 24.35
N ALA A 329 -39.16 19.72 25.11
CA ALA A 329 -39.15 21.13 25.50
C ALA A 329 -37.94 21.49 26.38
N ASP A 330 -37.53 20.60 27.28
CA ASP A 330 -36.36 20.81 28.13
C ASP A 330 -35.07 20.73 27.29
N VAL A 331 -34.96 19.76 26.39
CA VAL A 331 -33.79 19.65 25.48
C VAL A 331 -33.69 20.91 24.61
N LEU A 332 -34.81 21.39 24.07
CA LEU A 332 -34.87 22.62 23.28
C LEU A 332 -34.45 23.86 24.10
N ALA A 333 -34.95 23.99 25.33
CA ALA A 333 -34.65 25.12 26.20
C ALA A 333 -33.19 25.14 26.68
N ASN A 334 -32.63 23.96 26.95
CA ASN A 334 -31.26 23.83 27.46
C ASN A 334 -30.20 23.85 26.37
N GLY A 335 -30.53 23.43 25.14
CA GLY A 335 -29.61 23.45 24.00
C GLY A 335 -28.53 22.36 24.03
N TYR A 336 -28.72 21.31 24.81
CA TYR A 336 -27.83 20.14 24.84
C TYR A 336 -28.58 18.86 25.24
N GLY A 337 -28.01 17.70 24.88
CA GLY A 337 -28.55 16.37 25.20
C GLY A 337 -27.67 15.24 24.65
N ASP A 338 -27.95 13.99 25.03
CA ASP A 338 -27.33 12.80 24.44
C ASP A 338 -28.09 12.26 23.21
N CYS A 339 -27.83 11.03 22.78
CA CYS A 339 -28.42 10.46 21.56
C CYS A 339 -29.94 10.41 21.61
N LYS A 340 -30.50 9.84 22.67
CA LYS A 340 -31.95 9.73 22.91
C LYS A 340 -32.63 11.08 23.15
N ASP A 341 -31.96 12.04 23.79
CA ASP A 341 -32.49 13.39 24.00
C ASP A 341 -32.61 14.14 22.67
N LYS A 342 -31.58 14.03 21.81
CA LYS A 342 -31.59 14.62 20.47
C LYS A 342 -32.60 13.93 19.55
N ASP A 343 -32.71 12.61 19.60
CA ASP A 343 -33.78 11.87 18.91
C ASP A 343 -35.16 12.34 19.37
N THR A 344 -35.41 12.39 20.69
CA THR A 344 -36.70 12.82 21.27
C THR A 344 -37.10 14.23 20.83
N LEU A 345 -36.15 15.19 20.83
CA LEU A 345 -36.41 16.54 20.33
C LEU A 345 -36.67 16.54 18.82
N PHE A 346 -35.87 15.81 18.04
CA PHE A 346 -36.04 15.75 16.59
C PHE A 346 -37.37 15.12 16.22
N GLU A 347 -37.77 14.04 16.90
CA GLU A 347 -39.05 13.39 16.75
C GLU A 347 -40.21 14.36 17.04
N ALA A 348 -40.12 15.13 18.14
CA ALA A 348 -41.15 16.11 18.50
C ALA A 348 -41.28 17.22 17.45
N LEU A 349 -40.17 17.71 16.91
CA LEU A 349 -40.15 18.70 15.82
C LEU A 349 -40.76 18.14 14.53
N LEU A 350 -40.45 16.89 14.18
CA LEU A 350 -41.01 16.20 13.02
C LEU A 350 -42.51 15.96 13.15
N ARG A 351 -42.95 15.47 14.31
CA ARG A 351 -44.37 15.29 14.65
C ARG A 351 -45.13 16.62 14.61
N ALA A 352 -44.52 17.73 15.03
CA ALA A 352 -45.12 19.06 14.93
C ALA A 352 -45.47 19.45 13.48
N LYS A 353 -44.71 18.94 12.50
CA LYS A 353 -44.93 19.15 11.06
C LYS A 353 -45.76 18.05 10.40
N GLY A 354 -46.21 17.04 11.16
CA GLY A 354 -47.05 15.95 10.67
C GLY A 354 -46.29 14.82 9.98
N PHE A 355 -44.97 14.72 10.17
CA PHE A 355 -44.19 13.59 9.65
C PHE A 355 -44.41 12.33 10.50
N THR A 356 -44.50 11.18 9.83
CA THR A 356 -44.41 9.87 10.49
C THR A 356 -42.94 9.57 10.77
N THR A 357 -42.64 9.29 12.03
CA THR A 357 -41.28 9.11 12.53
C THR A 357 -41.25 8.00 13.58
N ALA A 358 -40.10 7.35 13.71
CA ALA A 358 -39.86 6.34 14.73
C ALA A 358 -38.40 6.37 15.18
N PRO A 359 -38.15 6.38 16.51
CA PRO A 359 -36.82 6.13 17.03
C PRO A 359 -36.34 4.74 16.64
N ALA A 360 -35.03 4.57 16.52
CA ALA A 360 -34.39 3.32 16.17
C ALA A 360 -33.16 3.10 17.04
N LEU A 361 -33.20 2.03 17.83
CA LEU A 361 -32.09 1.61 18.69
C LEU A 361 -31.09 0.81 17.87
N ILE A 362 -29.81 1.16 17.95
CA ILE A 362 -28.76 0.57 17.12
C ILE A 362 -27.48 0.34 17.92
N GLY A 363 -26.77 -0.74 17.58
CA GLY A 363 -25.46 -1.06 18.12
C GLY A 363 -24.35 -0.42 17.30
N ALA A 364 -23.90 0.77 17.68
CA ALA A 364 -22.73 1.40 17.07
C ALA A 364 -21.46 0.63 17.46
N GLY A 365 -20.88 -0.10 16.49
CA GLY A 365 -19.65 -0.87 16.67
C GLY A 365 -19.80 -2.20 17.43
N ILE A 366 -21.02 -2.65 17.72
CA ILE A 366 -21.30 -3.95 18.36
C ILE A 366 -22.22 -4.79 17.46
N ALA A 367 -22.04 -6.10 17.47
CA ALA A 367 -22.89 -7.00 16.69
C ALA A 367 -24.24 -7.24 17.39
N PRO A 368 -25.37 -7.18 16.66
CA PRO A 368 -26.68 -7.52 17.23
C PRO A 368 -26.81 -9.03 17.43
N VAL A 369 -27.20 -9.45 18.63
CA VAL A 369 -27.66 -10.81 18.92
C VAL A 369 -29.15 -10.89 18.59
N VAL A 370 -29.46 -11.13 17.31
CA VAL A 370 -30.83 -11.09 16.75
C VAL A 370 -31.84 -11.95 17.53
N ASP A 371 -31.40 -13.11 18.02
CA ASP A 371 -32.26 -14.06 18.74
C ASP A 371 -32.41 -13.76 20.25
N LEU A 372 -31.79 -12.69 20.76
CA LEU A 372 -31.84 -12.28 22.16
C LEU A 372 -32.48 -10.89 22.27
N PRO A 373 -33.80 -10.78 22.51
CA PRO A 373 -34.48 -9.49 22.64
C PRO A 373 -34.07 -8.80 23.94
N SER A 374 -32.96 -8.07 23.87
CA SER A 374 -32.33 -7.41 25.01
C SER A 374 -31.93 -5.98 24.65
N PRO A 375 -32.19 -4.99 25.53
CA PRO A 375 -31.67 -3.65 25.36
C PRO A 375 -30.13 -3.57 25.30
N THR A 376 -29.39 -4.58 25.78
CA THR A 376 -27.92 -4.62 25.69
C THR A 376 -27.38 -4.68 24.26
N ASN A 377 -28.22 -5.00 23.28
CA ASN A 377 -27.83 -5.02 21.86
C ASN A 377 -27.62 -3.62 21.28
N PHE A 378 -28.03 -2.57 21.99
CA PHE A 378 -28.02 -1.19 21.50
C PHE A 378 -27.27 -0.28 22.46
N ASN A 379 -26.44 0.59 21.91
CA ASN A 379 -25.69 1.62 22.64
C ASN A 379 -25.90 3.02 22.04
N HIS A 380 -26.73 3.12 21.00
CA HIS A 380 -27.00 4.34 20.27
C HIS A 380 -28.47 4.40 19.82
N GLU A 381 -28.98 5.60 19.57
CA GLU A 381 -30.35 5.85 19.10
C GLU A 381 -30.34 6.90 17.98
N ILE A 382 -31.08 6.60 16.91
CA ILE A 382 -31.23 7.45 15.71
C ILE A 382 -32.71 7.52 15.31
N THR A 383 -33.05 8.37 14.35
CA THR A 383 -34.43 8.60 13.94
C THR A 383 -34.69 8.07 12.53
N THR A 384 -35.86 7.47 12.33
CA THR A 384 -36.40 7.19 10.99
C THR A 384 -37.54 8.15 10.65
N VAL A 385 -37.62 8.57 9.38
CA VAL A 385 -38.68 9.47 8.89
C VAL A 385 -39.24 8.91 7.59
N ASP A 386 -40.55 8.78 7.49
CA ASP A 386 -41.22 8.38 6.24
C ASP A 386 -41.48 9.62 5.39
N LEU A 387 -40.75 9.75 4.27
CA LEU A 387 -40.89 10.84 3.32
C LEU A 387 -41.83 10.45 2.15
N PRO A 388 -42.73 11.35 1.71
CA PRO A 388 -43.53 11.12 0.52
C PRO A 388 -42.65 10.89 -0.73
N GLY A 389 -42.91 9.80 -1.47
CA GLY A 389 -42.19 9.45 -2.71
C GLY A 389 -40.81 8.81 -2.51
N THR A 390 -40.11 9.13 -1.42
CA THR A 390 -38.78 8.57 -1.08
C THR A 390 -38.87 7.32 -0.19
N GLY A 391 -39.94 7.20 0.61
CA GLY A 391 -40.08 6.15 1.61
C GLY A 391 -39.32 6.48 2.89
N ARG A 392 -38.96 5.45 3.67
CA ARG A 392 -38.27 5.60 4.95
C ARG A 392 -36.82 6.02 4.77
N ILE A 393 -36.41 7.10 5.42
CA ILE A 393 -35.02 7.54 5.53
C ILE A 393 -34.52 7.44 6.97
N TRP A 394 -33.20 7.34 7.12
CA TRP A 394 -32.50 7.18 8.40
C TRP A 394 -31.64 8.40 8.65
N LEU A 395 -31.71 8.94 9.87
CA LEU A 395 -31.08 10.21 10.24
C LEU A 395 -30.44 10.11 11.62
N ASP A 396 -29.16 10.46 11.70
CA ASP A 396 -28.43 10.55 12.95
C ASP A 396 -28.07 12.01 13.25
N THR A 397 -28.71 12.58 14.27
CA THR A 397 -28.45 13.97 14.70
C THR A 397 -27.27 14.09 15.67
N THR A 398 -26.70 12.97 16.12
CA THR A 398 -25.71 12.94 17.20
C THR A 398 -24.29 13.19 16.72
N ALA A 399 -24.01 12.93 15.44
CA ALA A 399 -22.70 13.16 14.83
C ALA A 399 -22.32 14.66 14.78
N GLU A 400 -23.28 15.57 14.94
CA GLU A 400 -23.18 17.05 14.91
C GLU A 400 -22.68 17.67 13.60
N VAL A 401 -21.86 16.96 12.82
CA VAL A 401 -21.21 17.46 11.60
C VAL A 401 -21.58 16.68 10.33
N ALA A 402 -22.27 15.55 10.47
CA ALA A 402 -22.62 14.70 9.34
C ALA A 402 -23.53 15.43 8.34
N PRO A 403 -23.28 15.32 7.02
CA PRO A 403 -24.25 15.69 6.02
C PRO A 403 -25.58 14.97 6.22
N PHE A 404 -26.67 15.59 5.76
CA PHE A 404 -28.00 15.01 5.80
C PHE A 404 -28.02 13.59 5.19
N ARG A 405 -28.62 12.63 5.92
CA ARG A 405 -28.70 11.19 5.58
C ARG A 405 -27.37 10.42 5.59
N LEU A 406 -26.22 11.06 5.84
CA LEU A 406 -24.98 10.33 5.97
C LEU A 406 -24.93 9.66 7.35
N LEU A 407 -24.93 8.33 7.36
CA LEU A 407 -24.71 7.52 8.54
C LEU A 407 -23.22 7.21 8.67
N SER A 408 -22.69 7.29 9.90
CA SER A 408 -21.29 6.94 10.14
C SER A 408 -21.03 5.47 9.81
N PRO A 409 -19.78 5.08 9.49
CA PRO A 409 -19.44 3.69 9.18
C PRO A 409 -19.89 2.68 10.25
N SER A 410 -19.90 3.05 11.53
CA SER A 410 -20.23 2.17 12.65
C SER A 410 -21.72 1.83 12.78
N ILE A 411 -22.60 2.54 12.06
CA ILE A 411 -24.06 2.34 12.07
C ILE A 411 -24.66 2.12 10.67
N ARG A 412 -23.82 1.97 9.63
CA ARG A 412 -24.24 1.56 8.28
C ARG A 412 -24.25 0.05 8.13
N ASP A 413 -25.16 -0.45 7.30
CA ASP A 413 -25.38 -1.89 7.09
C ASP A 413 -25.62 -2.68 8.41
N GLN A 414 -26.26 -2.04 9.41
CA GLN A 414 -26.49 -2.59 10.75
C GLN A 414 -27.98 -2.86 11.00
N GLU A 415 -28.31 -3.86 11.82
CA GLU A 415 -29.67 -4.05 12.33
C GLU A 415 -29.98 -3.00 13.41
N ALA A 416 -31.13 -2.36 13.30
CA ALA A 416 -31.68 -1.43 14.27
C ALA A 416 -33.10 -1.82 14.66
N LEU A 417 -33.45 -1.74 15.95
CA LEU A 417 -34.81 -1.94 16.42
C LEU A 417 -35.61 -0.65 16.24
N VAL A 418 -36.49 -0.64 15.24
CA VAL A 418 -37.36 0.51 14.95
C VAL A 418 -38.61 0.47 15.82
N LEU A 419 -38.92 1.61 16.44
CA LEU A 419 -39.98 1.78 17.44
C LEU A 419 -41.12 2.66 16.91
N PRO A 420 -41.99 2.15 16.01
CA PRO A 420 -43.07 2.93 15.45
C PRO A 420 -44.06 3.39 16.54
N ALA A 421 -44.69 4.56 16.34
CA ALA A 421 -45.75 5.03 17.24
C ALA A 421 -46.98 4.10 17.24
N ASN A 422 -47.26 3.45 16.10
CA ASN A 422 -48.34 2.49 15.93
C ASN A 422 -47.81 1.22 15.25
N GLY A 423 -48.04 0.05 15.86
CA GLY A 423 -47.58 -1.23 15.35
C GLY A 423 -46.44 -1.84 16.17
N PRO A 424 -46.02 -3.07 15.84
CA PRO A 424 -44.98 -3.77 16.60
C PRO A 424 -43.58 -3.20 16.31
N ALA A 425 -42.68 -3.26 17.29
CA ALA A 425 -41.28 -2.96 17.05
C ALA A 425 -40.61 -4.09 16.23
N THR A 426 -39.75 -3.71 15.28
CA THR A 426 -39.13 -4.64 14.33
C THR A 426 -37.67 -4.29 14.09
N LEU A 427 -36.82 -5.31 13.97
CA LEU A 427 -35.46 -5.16 13.46
C LEU A 427 -35.49 -4.81 11.97
N MET A 428 -34.74 -3.78 11.59
CA MET A 428 -34.58 -3.33 10.22
C MET A 428 -33.13 -2.95 9.97
N LYS A 429 -32.62 -3.27 8.77
CA LYS A 429 -31.26 -2.93 8.36
C LYS A 429 -31.14 -1.47 7.91
N THR A 430 -30.11 -0.77 8.38
CA THR A 430 -29.75 0.57 7.88
C THR A 430 -29.14 0.50 6.48
N PRO A 431 -29.18 1.59 5.68
CA PRO A 431 -28.55 1.62 4.37
C PRO A 431 -27.05 1.28 4.45
N ALA A 432 -26.57 0.45 3.53
CA ALA A 432 -25.16 0.11 3.41
C ALA A 432 -24.36 1.23 2.71
N ASP A 433 -24.94 1.77 1.64
CA ASP A 433 -24.29 2.78 0.81
C ASP A 433 -24.46 4.20 1.38
N PRO A 434 -23.47 5.08 1.16
CA PRO A 434 -23.63 6.50 1.45
C PRO A 434 -24.71 7.14 0.57
N PRO A 435 -25.32 8.26 1.02
CA PRO A 435 -26.39 8.92 0.26
C PRO A 435 -25.89 9.68 -0.99
N PHE A 436 -24.59 9.67 -1.26
CA PHE A 436 -23.95 10.29 -2.42
C PHE A 436 -22.68 9.51 -2.82
N PRO A 437 -22.22 9.61 -4.08
CA PRO A 437 -20.96 9.00 -4.51
C PRO A 437 -19.77 9.57 -3.72
N TYR A 438 -18.85 8.69 -3.31
CA TYR A 438 -17.63 9.13 -2.66
C TYR A 438 -16.57 9.55 -3.67
N SER A 439 -15.93 10.68 -3.39
CA SER A 439 -14.84 11.20 -4.19
C SER A 439 -13.84 11.95 -3.34
N GLU A 440 -12.55 11.75 -3.59
CA GLU A 440 -11.50 12.56 -3.00
C GLU A 440 -10.56 13.05 -4.09
N THR A 441 -10.22 14.34 -4.06
CA THR A 441 -9.22 14.92 -4.94
C THR A 441 -8.08 15.48 -4.12
N PHE A 442 -6.86 15.21 -4.54
CA PHE A 442 -5.64 15.77 -4.01
C PHE A 442 -4.88 16.47 -5.14
N GLU A 443 -4.47 17.71 -4.95
CA GLU A 443 -3.66 18.44 -5.91
C GLU A 443 -2.50 19.14 -5.20
N SER A 444 -1.28 18.86 -5.66
CA SER A 444 -0.04 19.49 -5.18
C SER A 444 0.59 20.26 -6.33
N VAL A 445 0.83 21.56 -6.15
CA VAL A 445 1.53 22.41 -7.12
C VAL A 445 2.73 23.07 -6.44
N GLY A 446 3.93 22.69 -6.88
CA GLY A 446 5.16 23.10 -6.22
C GLY A 446 6.35 23.32 -7.12
N THR A 447 7.44 23.74 -6.48
CA THR A 447 8.74 24.02 -7.07
C THR A 447 9.82 23.32 -6.27
N LEU A 448 10.79 22.73 -6.95
CA LEU A 448 11.98 22.14 -6.36
C LEU A 448 13.19 23.04 -6.62
N SER A 449 13.95 23.37 -5.58
CA SER A 449 15.18 24.15 -5.72
C SER A 449 16.35 23.30 -6.20
N ASP A 450 17.43 23.96 -6.62
CA ASP A 450 18.75 23.36 -6.91
C ASP A 450 19.39 22.64 -5.71
N LYS A 451 18.89 22.91 -4.50
CA LYS A 451 19.31 22.28 -3.24
C LYS A 451 18.35 21.19 -2.76
N GLY A 452 17.36 20.80 -3.56
CA GLY A 452 16.42 19.74 -3.20
C GLY A 452 15.35 20.14 -2.18
N VAL A 453 15.12 21.45 -2.01
CA VAL A 453 14.04 21.94 -1.13
C VAL A 453 12.75 22.03 -1.93
N LEU A 454 11.76 21.22 -1.53
CA LEU A 454 10.41 21.26 -2.08
C LEU A 454 9.59 22.32 -1.37
N LYS A 455 8.96 23.21 -2.14
CA LYS A 455 7.87 24.09 -1.69
C LYS A 455 6.65 23.85 -2.54
N THR A 456 5.50 23.61 -1.93
CA THR A 456 4.28 23.29 -2.67
C THR A 456 3.06 23.81 -1.94
N HIS A 457 2.03 24.15 -2.71
CA HIS A 457 0.69 24.36 -2.21
C HIS A 457 -0.12 23.08 -2.46
N ILE A 458 -0.73 22.55 -1.41
CA ILE A 458 -1.58 21.35 -1.45
C ILE A 458 -3.02 21.78 -1.27
N SER A 459 -3.90 21.28 -2.13
CA SER A 459 -5.34 21.43 -2.02
C SER A 459 -6.02 20.06 -2.08
N MET A 460 -7.06 19.89 -1.27
CA MET A 460 -7.81 18.64 -1.16
C MET A 460 -9.31 18.93 -1.14
N ILE A 461 -10.08 18.06 -1.80
CA ILE A 461 -11.54 18.01 -1.68
C ILE A 461 -11.88 16.63 -1.13
N VAL A 462 -12.51 16.59 0.03
CA VAL A 462 -12.86 15.34 0.70
C VAL A 462 -14.37 15.18 0.68
N ARG A 463 -14.82 14.09 0.05
CA ARG A 463 -16.22 13.65 0.04
C ARG A 463 -16.31 12.15 0.25
N SER A 464 -16.05 11.74 1.48
CA SER A 464 -16.03 10.34 1.93
C SER A 464 -16.26 10.29 3.43
N ASP A 465 -16.22 9.11 4.04
CA ASP A 465 -16.31 8.97 5.50
C ASP A 465 -15.28 9.80 6.27
N SER A 466 -14.10 10.01 5.68
CA SER A 466 -13.02 10.83 6.25
C SER A 466 -13.45 12.27 6.50
N GLU A 467 -14.47 12.77 5.77
CA GLU A 467 -14.99 14.13 5.96
C GLU A 467 -15.58 14.34 7.37
N LEU A 468 -16.10 13.29 8.02
CA LEU A 468 -16.66 13.40 9.37
C LEU A 468 -15.59 13.79 10.40
N ALA A 469 -14.39 13.22 10.30
CA ALA A 469 -13.28 13.55 11.16
C ALA A 469 -12.79 14.98 10.92
N VAL A 470 -12.64 15.36 9.65
CA VAL A 470 -12.20 16.72 9.25
C VAL A 470 -13.20 17.78 9.70
N ARG A 471 -14.50 17.57 9.50
CA ARG A 471 -15.54 18.52 9.96
C ARG A 471 -15.56 18.64 11.48
N SER A 472 -15.43 17.51 12.18
CA SER A 472 -15.36 17.50 13.64
C SER A 472 -14.15 18.26 14.19
N MET A 473 -13.04 18.27 13.44
CA MET A 473 -11.86 19.06 13.75
C MET A 473 -12.11 20.54 13.48
N MET A 474 -12.66 20.90 12.31
CA MET A 474 -13.02 22.29 11.95
C MET A 474 -13.97 22.93 12.96
N GLN A 475 -14.93 22.18 13.50
CA GLN A 475 -15.86 22.69 14.50
C GLN A 475 -15.21 22.98 15.85
N ARG A 476 -14.13 22.27 16.20
CA ARG A 476 -13.48 22.33 17.53
C ARG A 476 -12.27 23.25 17.58
N LEU A 477 -11.62 23.51 16.44
CA LEU A 477 -10.38 24.28 16.38
C LEU A 477 -10.62 25.70 15.87
N SER A 478 -9.96 26.66 16.53
CA SER A 478 -9.88 28.04 16.03
C SER A 478 -8.92 28.13 14.84
N PRO A 479 -9.07 29.14 13.95
CA PRO A 479 -8.18 29.32 12.79
C PRO A 479 -6.69 29.36 13.13
N SER A 480 -6.31 29.90 14.29
CA SER A 480 -4.90 29.94 14.74
C SER A 480 -4.29 28.56 15.03
N GLN A 481 -5.11 27.50 15.11
CA GLN A 481 -4.68 26.14 15.36
C GLN A 481 -4.66 25.27 14.09
N TRP A 482 -5.11 25.81 12.95
CA TRP A 482 -5.24 25.04 11.71
C TRP A 482 -3.89 24.55 11.18
N ASP A 483 -2.81 25.34 11.28
CA ASP A 483 -1.48 24.92 10.84
C ASP A 483 -0.97 23.69 11.62
N GLU A 484 -1.14 23.69 12.95
CA GLU A 484 -0.75 22.57 13.80
C GLU A 484 -1.59 21.32 13.48
N ALA A 485 -2.90 21.49 13.32
CA ALA A 485 -3.82 20.41 12.98
C ALA A 485 -3.55 19.81 11.59
N MET A 486 -3.32 20.66 10.59
CA MET A 486 -2.93 20.22 9.25
C MET A 486 -1.54 19.60 9.25
N GLY A 487 -0.64 20.01 10.15
CA GLY A 487 0.63 19.32 10.40
C GLY A 487 0.44 17.86 10.79
N TYR A 488 -0.51 17.56 11.69
CA TYR A 488 -0.84 16.18 12.05
C TYR A 488 -1.48 15.39 10.90
N ILE A 489 -2.40 16.01 10.15
CA ILE A 489 -3.02 15.36 8.98
C ILE A 489 -1.95 15.06 7.91
N ALA A 490 -1.09 16.03 7.60
CA ALA A 490 0.00 15.87 6.65
C ALA A 490 0.94 14.74 7.08
N ALA A 491 1.33 14.69 8.37
CA ALA A 491 2.15 13.60 8.89
C ALA A 491 1.48 12.22 8.74
N GLY A 492 0.17 12.12 9.00
CA GLY A 492 -0.62 10.90 8.77
C GLY A 492 -0.68 10.48 7.29
N LEU A 493 -0.67 11.46 6.37
CA LEU A 493 -0.55 11.24 4.93
C LEU A 493 0.90 10.96 4.47
N ASN A 494 1.83 10.78 5.42
CA ASN A 494 3.26 10.54 5.23
C ASN A 494 4.06 11.74 4.66
N PHE A 495 3.61 12.97 4.93
CA PHE A 495 4.33 14.20 4.62
C PHE A 495 5.19 14.63 5.82
N GLY A 496 6.50 14.42 5.74
CA GLY A 496 7.46 14.73 6.82
C GLY A 496 7.98 16.17 6.86
N GLY A 497 7.31 17.12 6.18
CA GLY A 497 7.73 18.52 6.09
C GLY A 497 6.93 19.47 6.99
N LYS A 498 7.24 20.77 6.89
CA LYS A 498 6.57 21.84 7.62
C LYS A 498 5.31 22.30 6.89
N VAL A 499 4.20 22.39 7.62
CA VAL A 499 2.92 22.94 7.17
C VAL A 499 2.75 24.39 7.66
N THR A 500 2.22 25.25 6.78
CA THR A 500 1.84 26.64 7.08
C THR A 500 0.65 27.07 6.23
N ASN A 501 -0.01 28.18 6.61
CA ASN A 501 -1.09 28.79 5.82
C ASN A 501 -2.25 27.82 5.54
N ALA A 502 -2.61 27.00 6.52
CA ALA A 502 -3.74 26.11 6.45
C ALA A 502 -5.05 26.91 6.30
N ASP A 503 -5.90 26.44 5.40
CA ASP A 503 -7.20 27.02 5.07
C ASP A 503 -8.22 25.89 4.93
N LEU A 504 -9.14 25.82 5.87
CA LEU A 504 -10.16 24.79 5.93
C LEU A 504 -11.51 25.44 5.67
N ARG A 505 -12.15 25.08 4.56
CA ARG A 505 -13.40 25.70 4.10
C ARG A 505 -14.49 24.69 3.83
N GLN A 506 -15.70 25.20 4.02
CA GLN A 506 -16.92 24.52 3.67
C GLN A 506 -17.95 25.56 3.23
N ASP A 507 -18.15 25.69 1.93
CA ASP A 507 -19.09 26.68 1.37
C ASP A 507 -20.55 26.24 1.56
N ASP A 508 -20.81 24.94 1.38
CA ASP A 508 -22.11 24.31 1.65
C ASP A 508 -21.95 23.27 2.78
N PRO A 509 -22.69 23.40 3.89
CA PRO A 509 -22.75 22.39 4.96
C PRO A 509 -23.09 20.98 4.47
N ALA A 510 -23.85 20.87 3.37
CA ALA A 510 -24.18 19.59 2.73
C ALA A 510 -23.14 19.16 1.68
N GLY A 511 -22.33 20.08 1.16
CA GLY A 511 -21.29 19.85 0.16
C GLY A 511 -19.99 19.32 0.75
N PRO A 512 -18.96 19.06 -0.09
CA PRO A 512 -17.68 18.51 0.34
C PRO A 512 -16.85 19.49 1.18
N VAL A 513 -15.81 18.96 1.84
CA VAL A 513 -14.86 19.78 2.61
C VAL A 513 -13.64 20.11 1.76
N HIS A 514 -13.22 21.37 1.80
CA HIS A 514 -12.04 21.87 1.09
C HIS A 514 -10.91 22.15 2.09
N LEU A 515 -9.72 21.61 1.82
CA LEU A 515 -8.52 21.82 2.63
C LEU A 515 -7.43 22.39 1.73
N GLY A 516 -6.75 23.44 2.17
CA GLY A 516 -5.58 24.01 1.49
C GLY A 516 -4.47 24.27 2.49
N PHE A 517 -3.21 24.06 2.12
CA PHE A 517 -2.07 24.43 2.96
C PHE A 517 -0.77 24.51 2.14
N ASP A 518 0.17 25.30 2.62
CA ASP A 518 1.54 25.33 2.11
C ASP A 518 2.40 24.30 2.84
N TYR A 519 3.25 23.62 2.09
CA TYR A 519 4.13 22.56 2.56
C TYR A 519 5.57 22.81 2.10
N THR A 520 6.52 22.69 3.03
CA THR A 520 7.96 22.77 2.74
C THR A 520 8.69 21.55 3.28
N ARG A 521 9.51 20.91 2.45
CA ARG A 521 10.37 19.79 2.86
C ARG A 521 11.79 19.98 2.34
N GLU A 522 12.75 19.87 3.26
CA GLU A 522 14.17 19.76 2.95
C GLU A 522 14.49 18.31 2.55
N ASP A 523 15.54 18.12 1.76
CA ASP A 523 15.96 16.81 1.25
C ASP A 523 14.79 16.01 0.66
N PHE A 524 14.02 16.63 -0.25
CA PHE A 524 12.87 15.96 -0.85
C PHE A 524 13.30 14.79 -1.72
N ALA A 525 12.57 13.67 -1.57
CA ALA A 525 12.81 12.41 -2.27
C ALA A 525 14.27 11.94 -2.08
N ASP A 526 14.96 11.61 -3.17
CA ASP A 526 16.37 11.23 -3.14
C ASP A 526 17.17 12.16 -4.06
N TRP A 527 17.07 13.46 -3.72
CA TRP A 527 17.68 14.56 -4.47
C TRP A 527 19.19 14.36 -4.70
N LYS A 528 19.92 13.80 -3.73
CA LYS A 528 21.38 13.59 -3.79
C LYS A 528 21.79 12.66 -4.94
N ASN A 529 20.92 11.73 -5.31
CA ASN A 529 21.13 10.83 -6.44
C ASN A 529 20.36 11.28 -7.70
N ASN A 530 19.90 12.53 -7.74
CA ASN A 530 19.05 13.08 -8.79
C ASN A 530 17.73 12.30 -8.97
N ARG A 531 17.18 11.72 -7.90
CA ARG A 531 15.94 10.93 -7.94
C ARG A 531 14.81 11.68 -7.23
N ILE A 532 13.69 11.88 -7.92
CA ILE A 532 12.49 12.51 -7.34
C ILE A 532 11.26 11.63 -7.55
N PHE A 533 10.27 11.72 -6.68
CA PHE A 533 8.96 11.07 -6.89
C PHE A 533 7.83 12.10 -6.88
N ALA A 534 6.65 11.70 -7.34
CA ALA A 534 5.47 12.55 -7.32
C ALA A 534 5.01 12.84 -5.88
N ASN A 535 4.66 14.08 -5.58
CA ASN A 535 4.24 14.47 -4.23
C ASN A 535 2.77 14.07 -3.97
N PHE A 536 2.53 12.78 -3.74
CA PHE A 536 1.23 12.19 -3.44
C PHE A 536 1.10 11.74 -1.99
N PRO A 537 -0.12 11.69 -1.43
CA PRO A 537 -0.37 10.94 -0.21
C PRO A 537 -0.19 9.43 -0.44
N THR A 538 0.18 8.71 0.60
CA THR A 538 0.16 7.24 0.59
C THR A 538 -1.26 6.76 0.24
N LEU A 539 -1.34 5.75 -0.63
CA LEU A 539 -2.62 5.14 -0.99
C LEU A 539 -2.98 4.07 0.05
N GLU A 540 -4.09 4.24 0.75
CA GLU A 540 -4.61 3.23 1.66
C GLU A 540 -5.38 2.16 0.86
N VAL A 541 -4.78 0.97 0.77
CA VAL A 541 -5.37 -0.23 0.17
C VAL A 541 -5.32 -1.38 1.17
N VAL A 542 -6.14 -2.40 0.96
CA VAL A 542 -6.13 -3.58 1.84
C VAL A 542 -4.81 -4.34 1.63
N THR A 543 -4.08 -4.58 2.71
CA THR A 543 -2.90 -5.46 2.67
C THR A 543 -3.32 -6.86 3.10
N LEU A 544 -2.95 -7.88 2.33
CA LEU A 544 -3.22 -9.28 2.62
C LEU A 544 -1.91 -10.05 2.84
N ASP A 545 -1.97 -11.10 3.65
CA ASP A 545 -0.90 -12.08 3.77
C ASP A 545 -0.75 -12.84 2.43
N LYS A 546 0.48 -12.98 1.94
CA LYS A 546 0.78 -13.59 0.64
C LYS A 546 0.72 -15.12 0.68
N ASP A 547 0.96 -15.71 1.85
CA ASP A 547 1.08 -17.16 2.03
C ASP A 547 -0.17 -17.78 2.66
N LYS A 548 -1.05 -16.94 3.21
CA LYS A 548 -2.24 -17.38 3.94
C LYS A 548 -3.51 -16.73 3.42
N ALA A 549 -4.43 -17.57 2.95
CA ALA A 549 -5.77 -17.14 2.57
C ALA A 549 -6.51 -16.51 3.78
N PRO A 550 -7.21 -15.37 3.60
CA PRO A 550 -8.01 -14.79 4.66
C PRO A 550 -9.18 -15.70 5.03
N ASP A 551 -9.53 -15.78 6.32
CA ASP A 551 -10.74 -16.47 6.80
C ASP A 551 -12.01 -15.60 6.66
N TYR A 552 -11.85 -14.38 6.15
CA TYR A 552 -12.88 -13.35 5.99
C TYR A 552 -12.95 -12.82 4.55
N ASN A 553 -14.10 -12.25 4.19
CA ASN A 553 -14.28 -11.52 2.92
C ASN A 553 -13.47 -10.21 2.95
N ILE A 554 -12.81 -9.87 1.84
CA ILE A 554 -11.92 -8.71 1.73
C ILE A 554 -12.79 -7.44 1.60
N ASN A 555 -12.70 -6.52 2.57
CA ASN A 555 -13.48 -5.30 2.57
C ASN A 555 -12.69 -4.15 1.94
N LEU A 556 -13.07 -3.72 0.73
CA LEU A 556 -12.47 -2.60 0.01
C LEU A 556 -13.02 -1.24 0.45
N GLY A 557 -14.08 -1.22 1.26
CA GLY A 557 -14.80 0.00 1.67
C GLY A 557 -15.81 0.48 0.62
N ALA A 558 -16.59 1.52 0.93
CA ALA A 558 -17.63 2.01 0.02
C ALA A 558 -17.06 2.39 -1.37
N PRO A 559 -17.82 2.19 -2.46
CA PRO A 559 -17.42 2.59 -3.80
C PRO A 559 -17.02 4.06 -3.86
N ARG A 560 -15.84 4.35 -4.40
CA ARG A 560 -15.24 5.69 -4.37
C ARG A 560 -14.27 5.93 -5.52
N THR A 561 -14.06 7.20 -5.85
CA THR A 561 -13.03 7.65 -6.79
C THR A 561 -12.01 8.53 -6.09
N LEU A 562 -10.74 8.15 -6.12
CA LEU A 562 -9.63 8.92 -5.58
C LEU A 562 -8.78 9.43 -6.74
N VAL A 563 -8.56 10.74 -6.82
CA VAL A 563 -7.72 11.37 -7.84
C VAL A 563 -6.63 12.18 -7.16
N ALA A 564 -5.37 11.90 -7.46
CA ALA A 564 -4.24 12.68 -6.98
C ALA A 564 -3.45 13.25 -8.16
N ARG A 565 -3.14 14.54 -8.11
CA ARG A 565 -2.33 15.26 -9.11
C ARG A 565 -1.14 15.95 -8.43
N SER A 566 0.03 15.78 -9.01
CA SER A 566 1.27 16.41 -8.54
C SER A 566 1.90 17.13 -9.72
N THR A 567 2.11 18.44 -9.60
CA THR A 567 2.85 19.27 -10.55
C THR A 567 4.06 19.87 -9.85
N LEU A 568 5.26 19.44 -10.24
CA LEU A 568 6.53 19.90 -9.69
C LEU A 568 7.32 20.62 -10.76
N THR A 569 7.59 21.90 -10.56
CA THR A 569 8.54 22.65 -11.40
C THR A 569 9.96 22.32 -10.97
N VAL A 570 10.79 21.83 -11.89
CA VAL A 570 12.19 21.46 -11.63
C VAL A 570 13.15 22.55 -12.11
N PRO A 571 14.43 22.55 -11.68
CA PRO A 571 15.39 23.54 -12.14
C PRO A 571 15.56 23.59 -13.67
N ALA A 572 15.81 24.79 -14.20
CA ALA A 572 15.85 25.02 -15.64
C ALA A 572 17.01 24.28 -16.33
N GLY A 573 16.72 23.70 -17.49
CA GLY A 573 17.67 22.99 -18.35
C GLY A 573 17.77 21.48 -18.08
N ASP A 574 17.20 20.99 -17.00
CA ASP A 574 17.25 19.58 -16.63
C ASP A 574 16.22 18.77 -17.44
N ARG A 575 16.59 17.53 -17.78
CA ARG A 575 15.73 16.51 -18.38
C ARG A 575 15.33 15.48 -17.32
N MET A 576 14.39 14.61 -17.68
CA MET A 576 13.87 13.62 -16.74
C MET A 576 13.62 12.29 -17.43
N GLU A 577 14.13 11.21 -16.84
CA GLU A 577 13.68 9.85 -17.13
C GLU A 577 12.45 9.55 -16.26
N LEU A 578 11.34 9.23 -16.91
CA LEU A 578 10.07 8.98 -16.26
C LEU A 578 9.87 7.48 -15.98
N PRO A 579 9.22 7.12 -14.86
CA PRO A 579 8.73 5.76 -14.67
C PRO A 579 7.69 5.38 -15.72
N SER A 580 7.55 4.09 -15.97
CA SER A 580 6.50 3.56 -16.83
C SER A 580 5.10 3.85 -16.25
N ALA A 581 4.15 4.15 -17.12
CA ALA A 581 2.75 4.31 -16.74
C ALA A 581 2.18 2.97 -16.25
N VAL A 582 1.25 3.03 -15.30
CA VAL A 582 0.60 1.84 -14.73
C VAL A 582 -0.89 1.90 -15.03
N HIS A 583 -1.43 0.80 -15.55
CA HIS A 583 -2.86 0.59 -15.69
C HIS A 583 -3.19 -0.82 -15.24
N ALA A 584 -4.09 -0.93 -14.28
CA ALA A 584 -4.60 -2.21 -13.80
C ALA A 584 -6.12 -2.13 -13.66
N GLU A 585 -6.84 -3.12 -14.20
CA GLU A 585 -8.31 -3.15 -14.14
C GLU A 585 -8.86 -4.53 -13.77
N ARG A 586 -9.84 -4.53 -12.88
CA ARG A 586 -10.71 -5.66 -12.55
C ARG A 586 -12.16 -5.17 -12.43
N PRO A 587 -13.17 -6.07 -12.43
CA PRO A 587 -14.56 -5.70 -12.22
C PRO A 587 -14.84 -4.95 -10.91
N TYR A 588 -13.97 -5.12 -9.90
CA TYR A 588 -14.11 -4.49 -8.58
C TYR A 588 -13.27 -3.23 -8.40
N MET A 589 -12.24 -2.98 -9.20
CA MET A 589 -11.32 -1.87 -9.01
C MET A 589 -10.54 -1.52 -10.29
N THR A 590 -10.29 -0.23 -10.51
CA THR A 590 -9.40 0.27 -11.58
C THR A 590 -8.35 1.18 -10.96
N PHE A 591 -7.10 1.03 -11.38
CA PHE A 591 -5.99 1.88 -11.00
C PHE A 591 -5.25 2.38 -12.24
N ASP A 592 -5.05 3.70 -12.32
CA ASP A 592 -4.29 4.37 -13.37
C ASP A 592 -3.24 5.27 -12.75
N LYS A 593 -2.02 5.24 -13.26
CA LYS A 593 -0.94 6.16 -12.90
C LYS A 593 -0.17 6.59 -14.13
N LYS A 594 -0.08 7.90 -14.33
CA LYS A 594 0.51 8.51 -15.53
C LYS A 594 1.52 9.56 -15.12
N TYR A 595 2.59 9.68 -15.91
CA TYR A 595 3.66 10.65 -15.72
C TYR A 595 3.87 11.43 -17.01
N ARG A 596 4.23 12.71 -16.89
CA ARG A 596 4.58 13.56 -18.01
C ARG A 596 5.62 14.57 -17.59
N PHE A 597 6.56 14.86 -18.48
CA PHE A 597 7.49 15.97 -18.32
C PHE A 597 7.35 16.94 -19.49
N ALA A 598 6.97 18.17 -19.21
CA ALA A 598 6.80 19.21 -20.22
C ALA A 598 7.07 20.59 -19.61
N ASP A 599 7.73 21.47 -20.37
CA ASP A 599 7.97 22.87 -19.99
C ASP A 599 8.64 23.04 -18.61
N GLY A 600 9.58 22.14 -18.27
CA GLY A 600 10.26 22.13 -16.97
C GLY A 600 9.40 21.71 -15.79
N LYS A 601 8.26 21.05 -16.06
CA LYS A 601 7.33 20.54 -15.03
C LYS A 601 7.21 19.03 -15.12
N PHE A 602 7.40 18.37 -13.98
CA PHE A 602 7.05 16.98 -13.77
C PHE A 602 5.61 16.89 -13.28
N LEU A 603 4.75 16.31 -14.10
CA LEU A 603 3.34 16.07 -13.82
C LEU A 603 3.15 14.58 -13.57
N ALA A 604 2.44 14.26 -12.51
CA ALA A 604 1.97 12.90 -12.24
C ALA A 604 0.48 12.95 -11.89
N GLU A 605 -0.29 11.99 -12.39
CA GLU A 605 -1.68 11.77 -12.02
C GLU A 605 -1.88 10.31 -11.60
N ARG A 606 -2.60 10.11 -10.50
CA ARG A 606 -3.00 8.79 -9.98
C ARG A 606 -4.50 8.78 -9.78
N THR A 607 -5.19 7.79 -10.37
CA THR A 607 -6.63 7.58 -10.21
C THR A 607 -6.90 6.18 -9.70
N LEU A 608 -7.67 6.06 -8.61
CA LEU A 608 -8.20 4.79 -8.10
C LEU A 608 -9.72 4.83 -8.12
N VAL A 609 -10.36 3.85 -8.73
CA VAL A 609 -11.82 3.68 -8.72
C VAL A 609 -12.14 2.34 -8.06
N ILE A 610 -12.76 2.38 -6.89
CA ILE A 610 -13.29 1.18 -6.22
C ILE A 610 -14.76 1.04 -6.60
N LYS A 611 -15.08 -0.07 -7.27
CA LYS A 611 -16.39 -0.35 -7.87
C LYS A 611 -17.24 -1.28 -7.00
N GLN A 612 -16.62 -2.07 -6.12
CA GLN A 612 -17.29 -3.01 -5.22
C GLN A 612 -16.80 -2.84 -3.78
N GLN A 613 -17.72 -3.00 -2.83
CA GLN A 613 -17.40 -2.83 -1.41
C GLN A 613 -16.64 -4.01 -0.81
N LYS A 614 -16.94 -5.23 -1.23
CA LYS A 614 -16.39 -6.47 -0.66
C LYS A 614 -16.06 -7.45 -1.78
N LEU A 615 -14.99 -8.23 -1.59
CA LEU A 615 -14.65 -9.40 -2.39
C LEU A 615 -14.84 -10.65 -1.53
N ASN A 616 -15.23 -11.76 -2.17
CA ASN A 616 -15.22 -13.05 -1.50
C ASN A 616 -13.77 -13.42 -1.11
N LYS A 617 -13.57 -14.04 0.06
CA LYS A 617 -12.26 -14.54 0.52
C LYS A 617 -11.53 -15.37 -0.53
N ASP A 618 -12.25 -16.10 -1.39
CA ASP A 618 -11.67 -16.93 -2.44
C ASP A 618 -10.99 -16.11 -3.55
N GLN A 619 -11.28 -14.81 -3.66
CA GLN A 619 -10.68 -13.89 -4.63
C GLN A 619 -9.36 -13.27 -4.16
N TRP A 620 -8.84 -13.66 -3.00
CA TRP A 620 -7.62 -13.07 -2.42
C TRP A 620 -6.39 -13.14 -3.33
N LYS A 621 -6.21 -14.24 -4.07
CA LYS A 621 -5.11 -14.38 -5.04
C LYS A 621 -5.25 -13.42 -6.21
N ASP A 622 -6.47 -13.20 -6.71
CA ASP A 622 -6.73 -12.21 -7.78
C ASP A 622 -6.48 -10.79 -7.28
N TYR A 623 -6.87 -10.49 -6.02
CA TYR A 623 -6.54 -9.22 -5.38
C TYR A 623 -5.03 -9.00 -5.20
N LEU A 624 -4.28 -10.02 -4.79
CA LEU A 624 -2.81 -9.95 -4.70
C LEU A 624 -2.18 -9.75 -6.08
N ALA A 625 -2.67 -10.45 -7.10
CA ALA A 625 -2.22 -10.27 -8.49
C ALA A 625 -2.48 -8.83 -8.97
N PHE A 626 -3.68 -8.29 -8.73
CA PHE A 626 -4.00 -6.89 -9.02
C PHE A 626 -3.09 -5.92 -8.25
N SER A 627 -2.85 -6.16 -6.97
CA SER A 627 -2.01 -5.28 -6.14
C SER A 627 -0.56 -5.23 -6.63
N LYS A 628 -0.04 -6.37 -7.11
CA LYS A 628 1.25 -6.45 -7.78
C LYS A 628 1.25 -5.71 -9.13
N GLU A 629 0.24 -5.94 -9.97
CA GLU A 629 0.06 -5.25 -11.27
C GLU A 629 -0.03 -3.73 -11.11
N ALA A 630 -0.76 -3.27 -10.10
CA ALA A 630 -0.92 -1.87 -9.75
C ALA A 630 0.31 -1.26 -9.03
N GLY A 631 1.30 -2.08 -8.67
CA GLY A 631 2.52 -1.64 -7.99
C GLY A 631 2.32 -1.15 -6.56
N PHE A 632 1.28 -1.60 -5.86
CA PHE A 632 0.99 -1.15 -4.48
C PHE A 632 2.08 -1.56 -3.48
N GLU A 633 2.82 -2.64 -3.76
CA GLU A 633 3.88 -3.15 -2.91
C GLU A 633 5.26 -2.49 -3.17
N ASP A 634 5.39 -1.78 -4.28
CA ASP A 634 6.69 -1.29 -4.78
C ASP A 634 7.06 0.11 -4.27
N GLY A 635 6.15 0.75 -3.54
CA GLY A 635 6.26 2.16 -3.16
C GLY A 635 6.17 3.12 -4.37
N GLU A 636 6.44 4.40 -4.13
CA GLU A 636 6.45 5.41 -5.18
C GLU A 636 7.72 5.30 -6.02
N LYS A 637 7.56 5.11 -7.34
CA LYS A 637 8.68 5.01 -8.29
C LYS A 637 9.36 6.36 -8.49
N TYR A 638 10.70 6.34 -8.56
CA TYR A 638 11.51 7.54 -8.82
C TYR A 638 11.54 7.87 -10.32
N ALA A 639 11.37 9.15 -10.64
CA ALA A 639 11.86 9.77 -11.86
C ALA A 639 13.32 10.23 -11.65
N VAL A 640 14.17 10.05 -12.64
CA VAL A 640 15.60 10.41 -12.57
C VAL A 640 15.81 11.73 -13.31
N LEU A 641 16.34 12.73 -12.62
CA LEU A 641 16.76 14.00 -13.20
C LEU A 641 18.10 13.83 -13.92
N ILE A 642 18.17 14.34 -15.13
CA ILE A 642 19.35 14.36 -15.99
C ILE A 642 19.77 15.83 -16.14
N PRO A 643 20.81 16.28 -15.43
CA PRO A 643 21.26 17.67 -15.50
C PRO A 643 21.69 18.07 -16.92
N ALA A 644 21.51 19.35 -17.27
CA ALA A 644 22.03 19.90 -18.53
C ALA A 644 23.55 19.71 -18.67
N ALA A 645 24.04 19.42 -19.88
CA ALA A 645 25.47 19.43 -20.19
C ALA A 645 26.06 20.83 -19.86
N GLY A 646 27.12 20.86 -19.05
CA GLY A 646 27.71 22.08 -18.48
C GLY A 646 27.29 22.41 -17.02
N LYS A 647 26.28 21.70 -16.47
CA LYS A 647 25.96 21.68 -15.03
C LYS A 647 26.44 20.42 -14.31
N ALA A 648 27.11 19.49 -15.01
CA ALA A 648 27.87 18.44 -14.32
C ALA A 648 28.75 19.14 -13.29
N ALA A 649 28.56 18.79 -12.01
CA ALA A 649 29.26 19.47 -10.93
C ALA A 649 30.75 19.46 -11.25
N PRO A 650 31.43 20.63 -11.30
CA PRO A 650 32.88 20.60 -11.33
C PRO A 650 33.31 19.78 -10.12
N ALA A 651 34.24 18.83 -10.31
CA ALA A 651 34.91 18.15 -9.22
C ALA A 651 35.31 19.23 -8.21
N SER A 652 34.56 19.30 -7.10
CA SER A 652 34.73 20.35 -6.12
C SER A 652 36.12 20.17 -5.55
N ASN A 653 36.98 21.18 -5.72
CA ASN A 653 38.34 21.22 -5.18
C ASN A 653 38.31 21.21 -3.64
N PHE A 654 38.02 20.05 -3.05
CA PHE A 654 38.29 19.77 -1.65
C PHE A 654 39.66 19.09 -1.54
N SER A 655 40.37 19.33 -0.46
CA SER A 655 41.57 18.55 -0.15
C SER A 655 41.14 17.12 0.21
N ALA A 656 41.72 16.12 -0.47
CA ALA A 656 41.46 14.70 -0.17
C ALA A 656 41.77 14.33 1.30
N ASP A 657 42.59 15.13 1.98
CA ASP A 657 42.98 14.91 3.39
C ASP A 657 41.91 15.37 4.39
N THR A 658 40.97 16.24 4.00
CA THR A 658 39.92 16.78 4.88
C THR A 658 38.51 16.35 4.50
N ALA A 659 38.35 15.69 3.35
CA ALA A 659 37.05 15.24 2.86
C ALA A 659 36.39 14.21 3.80
N THR A 660 35.06 14.25 3.89
CA THR A 660 34.23 13.27 4.61
C THR A 660 34.11 11.96 3.81
N HIS A 661 33.63 10.90 4.45
CA HIS A 661 33.35 9.61 3.80
C HIS A 661 32.49 9.79 2.53
N GLN A 662 31.37 10.52 2.66
CA GLN A 662 30.44 10.79 1.55
C GLN A 662 31.06 11.62 0.42
N GLU A 663 31.90 12.60 0.74
CA GLU A 663 32.54 13.45 -0.28
C GLU A 663 33.59 12.69 -1.09
N LEU A 664 34.29 11.74 -0.47
CA LEU A 664 35.22 10.85 -1.17
C LEU A 664 34.45 9.83 -2.04
N GLU A 665 33.37 9.25 -1.53
CA GLU A 665 32.50 8.33 -2.27
C GLU A 665 31.93 8.99 -3.54
N VAL A 666 31.36 10.20 -3.43
CA VAL A 666 30.82 10.93 -4.59
C VAL A 666 31.90 11.24 -5.63
N GLN A 667 33.13 11.55 -5.21
CA GLN A 667 34.23 11.78 -6.14
C GLN A 667 34.72 10.49 -6.79
N ILE A 668 34.78 9.38 -6.05
CA ILE A 668 35.10 8.06 -6.59
C ILE A 668 34.09 7.72 -7.70
N LEU A 669 32.79 7.81 -7.42
CA LEU A 669 31.72 7.55 -8.40
C LEU A 669 31.79 8.50 -9.61
N SER A 670 32.12 9.77 -9.40
CA SER A 670 32.31 10.73 -10.49
C SER A 670 33.50 10.35 -11.39
N LEU A 671 34.60 9.85 -10.81
CA LEU A 671 35.79 9.42 -11.53
C LEU A 671 35.55 8.08 -12.25
N GLU A 672 34.79 7.17 -11.64
CA GLU A 672 34.33 5.93 -12.29
C GLU A 672 33.49 6.25 -13.54
N LYS A 673 32.55 7.20 -13.43
CA LYS A 673 31.74 7.65 -14.57
C LYS A 673 32.59 8.31 -15.67
N ALA A 674 33.66 9.00 -15.29
CA ALA A 674 34.63 9.57 -16.22
C ALA A 674 35.68 8.55 -16.71
N GLN A 675 35.61 7.29 -16.26
CA GLN A 675 36.58 6.22 -16.53
C GLN A 675 38.03 6.55 -16.07
N ASP A 676 38.21 7.46 -15.11
CA ASP A 676 39.50 7.75 -14.47
C ASP A 676 39.73 6.80 -13.28
N TRP A 677 40.05 5.54 -13.59
CA TRP A 677 40.29 4.49 -12.60
C TRP A 677 41.49 4.78 -11.70
N ALA A 678 42.53 5.42 -12.24
CA ALA A 678 43.70 5.81 -11.47
C ALA A 678 43.35 6.88 -10.42
N GLY A 679 42.47 7.83 -10.77
CA GLY A 679 41.90 8.82 -9.86
C GLY A 679 41.00 8.18 -8.80
N ALA A 680 40.01 7.40 -9.24
CA ALA A 680 39.07 6.70 -8.37
C ALA A 680 39.84 5.85 -7.34
N ARG A 681 40.88 5.12 -7.76
CA ARG A 681 41.66 4.24 -6.89
C ARG A 681 42.42 4.99 -5.82
N ARG A 682 42.98 6.16 -6.14
CA ARG A 682 43.68 7.00 -5.13
C ARG A 682 42.71 7.43 -4.03
N LEU A 683 41.50 7.84 -4.41
CA LEU A 683 40.48 8.27 -3.45
C LEU A 683 39.90 7.10 -2.67
N ALA A 684 39.64 5.96 -3.32
CA ALA A 684 39.18 4.74 -2.64
C ALA A 684 40.22 4.18 -1.66
N THR A 685 41.51 4.26 -2.00
CA THR A 685 42.60 3.91 -1.07
C THR A 685 42.61 4.85 0.13
N ARG A 686 42.45 6.17 -0.10
CA ARG A 686 42.37 7.17 0.97
C ARG A 686 41.15 6.95 1.86
N LEU A 687 40.03 6.55 1.28
CA LEU A 687 38.82 6.18 2.02
C LEU A 687 39.11 5.00 2.95
N LYS A 688 39.70 3.93 2.42
CA LYS A 688 40.10 2.76 3.19
C LYS A 688 41.07 3.09 4.31
N GLU A 689 42.08 3.93 4.07
CA GLU A 689 43.03 4.35 5.11
C GLU A 689 42.37 5.09 6.29
N ARG A 690 41.22 5.74 6.06
CA ARG A 690 40.54 6.58 7.05
C ARG A 690 39.32 5.92 7.69
N PHE A 691 38.68 5.01 6.97
CA PHE A 691 37.36 4.45 7.31
C PHE A 691 37.36 2.92 7.18
N SER A 692 38.49 2.23 7.37
CA SER A 692 38.65 0.78 7.15
C SER A 692 37.71 -0.14 7.96
N SER A 693 37.03 0.38 8.99
CA SER A 693 36.07 -0.38 9.79
C SER A 693 34.61 -0.16 9.38
N GLU A 694 34.36 0.73 8.42
CA GLU A 694 33.01 1.01 7.91
C GLU A 694 32.64 0.00 6.82
N PRO A 695 31.38 -0.46 6.77
CA PRO A 695 30.93 -1.39 5.73
C PRO A 695 31.13 -0.84 4.32
N TYR A 696 31.31 -1.73 3.36
CA TYR A 696 31.43 -1.47 1.93
C TYR A 696 32.71 -0.74 1.48
N VAL A 697 33.55 -0.27 2.41
CA VAL A 697 34.79 0.44 2.08
C VAL A 697 35.79 -0.46 1.35
N ASP A 698 35.94 -1.72 1.79
CA ASP A 698 36.81 -2.68 1.11
C ASP A 698 36.21 -3.12 -0.22
N SER A 699 34.88 -3.26 -0.29
CA SER A 699 34.18 -3.57 -1.54
C SER A 699 34.29 -2.47 -2.60
N MET A 700 34.29 -1.19 -2.21
CA MET A 700 34.38 -0.07 -3.14
C MET A 700 35.81 0.09 -3.70
N LEU A 701 36.84 -0.09 -2.87
CA LEU A 701 38.21 -0.18 -3.38
C LEU A 701 38.36 -1.40 -4.29
N ALA A 702 37.78 -2.55 -3.92
CA ALA A 702 37.84 -3.75 -4.74
C ALA A 702 37.11 -3.58 -6.08
N TYR A 703 35.99 -2.87 -6.13
CA TYR A 703 35.30 -2.54 -7.38
C TYR A 703 36.20 -1.72 -8.31
N VAL A 704 36.86 -0.69 -7.78
CA VAL A 704 37.83 0.10 -8.55
C VAL A 704 39.03 -0.75 -8.98
N ASP A 705 39.54 -1.63 -8.11
CA ASP A 705 40.64 -2.56 -8.43
C ASP A 705 40.25 -3.54 -9.56
N LEU A 706 39.00 -4.01 -9.62
CA LEU A 706 38.52 -4.85 -10.74
C LEU A 706 38.61 -4.10 -12.08
N HIS A 707 38.21 -2.84 -12.10
CA HIS A 707 38.25 -1.99 -13.29
C HIS A 707 39.66 -1.49 -13.64
N ASP A 708 40.58 -1.46 -12.67
CA ASP A 708 42.02 -1.20 -12.86
C ASP A 708 42.82 -2.51 -13.13
N HIS A 709 42.14 -3.63 -13.39
CA HIS A 709 42.71 -4.96 -13.67
C HIS A 709 43.60 -5.55 -12.56
N LYS A 710 43.39 -5.15 -11.31
CA LYS A 710 44.06 -5.61 -10.08
C LYS A 710 43.24 -6.70 -9.37
N TYR A 711 43.12 -7.83 -10.06
CA TYR A 711 42.18 -8.87 -9.67
C TYR A 711 42.54 -9.59 -8.36
N ASP A 712 43.82 -9.71 -8.01
CA ASP A 712 44.22 -10.36 -6.75
C ASP A 712 43.92 -9.46 -5.54
N GLU A 713 44.14 -8.15 -5.67
CA GLU A 713 43.79 -7.14 -4.67
C GLU A 713 42.28 -7.03 -4.48
N ALA A 714 41.52 -7.01 -5.58
CA ALA A 714 40.06 -7.02 -5.54
C ALA A 714 39.51 -8.27 -4.84
N VAL A 715 40.04 -9.46 -5.16
CA VAL A 715 39.64 -10.71 -4.51
C VAL A 715 39.95 -10.68 -3.01
N ALA A 716 41.13 -10.16 -2.62
CA ALA A 716 41.49 -10.03 -1.21
C ALA A 716 40.56 -9.06 -0.47
N GLY A 717 40.23 -7.91 -1.08
CA GLY A 717 39.29 -6.92 -0.53
C GLY A 717 37.88 -7.48 -0.37
N LEU A 718 37.34 -8.12 -1.40
CA LEU A 718 35.99 -8.71 -1.36
C LEU A 718 35.90 -9.86 -0.35
N LYS A 719 36.96 -10.67 -0.19
CA LYS A 719 37.01 -11.70 0.87
C LYS A 719 37.08 -11.10 2.26
N ALA A 720 37.87 -10.04 2.44
CA ALA A 720 37.98 -9.35 3.72
C ALA A 720 36.64 -8.73 4.12
N GLU A 721 35.97 -8.07 3.17
CA GLU A 721 34.63 -7.52 3.35
C GLU A 721 33.62 -8.62 3.72
N LEU A 722 33.57 -9.73 2.97
CA LEU A 722 32.66 -10.84 3.26
C LEU A 722 32.94 -11.54 4.60
N ALA A 723 34.19 -11.52 5.06
CA ALA A 723 34.57 -12.07 6.37
C ALA A 723 34.25 -11.12 7.53
N ALA A 724 34.38 -9.81 7.31
CA ALA A 724 34.08 -8.77 8.30
C ALA A 724 32.57 -8.50 8.40
N HIS A 725 31.85 -8.66 7.29
CA HIS A 725 30.43 -8.40 7.13
C HIS A 725 29.75 -9.61 6.45
N PRO A 726 29.58 -10.73 7.18
CA PRO A 726 29.02 -11.97 6.62
C PRO A 726 27.50 -11.90 6.36
N ASP A 727 26.84 -10.82 6.78
CA ASP A 727 25.41 -10.61 6.61
C ASP A 727 25.09 -10.25 5.14
N ASP A 728 24.70 -11.29 4.41
CA ASP A 728 23.77 -11.31 3.27
C ASP A 728 23.97 -10.35 2.08
N ASP A 729 25.21 -10.04 1.66
CA ASP A 729 25.40 -9.28 0.42
C ASP A 729 25.70 -10.18 -0.80
N SER A 730 24.63 -10.62 -1.49
CA SER A 730 24.72 -11.27 -2.80
C SER A 730 25.53 -10.44 -3.81
N ASN A 731 25.69 -9.11 -3.63
CA ASN A 731 26.53 -8.27 -4.51
C ASN A 731 28.01 -8.53 -4.31
N ILE A 732 28.49 -8.64 -3.07
CA ILE A 732 29.89 -8.96 -2.77
C ILE A 732 30.22 -10.36 -3.28
N VAL A 733 29.32 -11.34 -3.07
CA VAL A 733 29.49 -12.71 -3.61
C VAL A 733 29.53 -12.69 -5.14
N SER A 734 28.69 -11.88 -5.79
CA SER A 734 28.68 -11.74 -7.25
C SER A 734 29.97 -11.11 -7.78
N LEU A 735 30.47 -10.05 -7.14
CA LEU A 735 31.73 -9.39 -7.51
C LEU A 735 32.92 -10.35 -7.33
N LEU A 736 32.95 -11.11 -6.24
CA LEU A 736 34.02 -12.08 -5.96
C LEU A 736 33.99 -13.24 -6.96
N ALA A 737 32.81 -13.78 -7.25
CA ALA A 737 32.63 -14.79 -8.28
C ALA A 737 33.06 -14.27 -9.67
N GLY A 738 32.66 -13.05 -10.03
CA GLY A 738 33.07 -12.39 -11.27
C GLY A 738 34.59 -12.19 -11.37
N ALA A 739 35.25 -11.85 -10.27
CA ALA A 739 36.69 -11.73 -10.19
C ALA A 739 37.40 -13.08 -10.43
N TYR A 740 36.88 -14.17 -9.86
CA TYR A 740 37.39 -15.52 -10.11
C TYR A 740 37.19 -15.96 -11.56
N VAL A 741 36.00 -15.73 -12.13
CA VAL A 741 35.69 -16.05 -13.52
C VAL A 741 36.63 -15.31 -14.47
N THR A 742 36.88 -14.02 -14.23
CA THR A 742 37.80 -13.20 -15.04
C THR A 742 39.23 -13.76 -15.00
N GLN A 743 39.64 -14.29 -13.85
CA GLN A 743 40.94 -14.95 -13.66
C GLN A 743 40.96 -16.42 -14.12
N LYS A 744 39.87 -16.93 -14.70
CA LYS A 744 39.69 -18.35 -15.09
C LYS A 744 39.79 -19.34 -13.93
N LYS A 745 39.59 -18.87 -12.69
CA LYS A 745 39.54 -19.68 -11.45
C LYS A 745 38.12 -20.25 -11.25
N TYR A 746 37.65 -21.03 -12.23
CA TYR A 746 36.24 -21.46 -12.27
C TYR A 746 35.85 -22.40 -11.11
N ALA A 747 36.77 -23.26 -10.65
CA ALA A 747 36.51 -24.13 -9.50
C ALA A 747 36.21 -23.32 -8.23
N ASP A 748 37.01 -22.27 -7.95
CA ASP A 748 36.80 -21.38 -6.82
C ASP A 748 35.48 -20.61 -6.92
N ALA A 749 35.11 -20.17 -8.13
CA ALA A 749 33.82 -19.52 -8.37
C ALA A 749 32.64 -20.48 -8.14
N ILE A 750 32.72 -21.71 -8.66
CA ILE A 750 31.68 -22.74 -8.51
C ILE A 750 31.51 -23.13 -7.05
N ASP A 751 32.60 -23.36 -6.33
CA ASP A 751 32.56 -23.75 -4.91
C ASP A 751 32.00 -22.64 -4.04
N LEU A 752 32.37 -21.38 -4.31
CA LEU A 752 31.76 -20.21 -3.68
C LEU A 752 30.25 -20.19 -3.96
N LEU A 753 29.83 -20.20 -5.23
CA LEU A 753 28.43 -20.03 -5.58
C LEU A 753 27.55 -21.20 -5.13
N LYS A 754 28.07 -22.44 -5.08
CA LYS A 754 27.38 -23.60 -4.53
C LYS A 754 27.05 -23.45 -3.04
N GLN A 755 27.94 -22.86 -2.25
CA GLN A 755 27.68 -22.60 -0.82
C GLN A 755 26.45 -21.70 -0.61
N TYR A 756 26.15 -20.85 -1.60
CA TYR A 756 25.05 -19.90 -1.57
C TYR A 756 23.84 -20.34 -2.43
N SER A 757 23.92 -21.49 -3.09
CA SER A 757 22.88 -21.97 -4.03
C SER A 757 21.54 -22.31 -3.37
N SER A 758 21.55 -22.71 -2.09
CA SER A 758 20.33 -22.98 -1.31
C SER A 758 19.44 -21.75 -1.12
N ARG A 759 19.99 -20.54 -1.31
CA ARG A 759 19.24 -19.28 -1.25
C ARG A 759 18.27 -19.10 -2.41
N ASN A 760 18.43 -19.88 -3.49
CA ASN A 760 17.66 -19.75 -4.72
C ASN A 760 17.69 -18.33 -5.34
N ASP A 761 18.76 -17.57 -5.09
CA ASP A 761 19.02 -16.28 -5.72
C ASP A 761 19.34 -16.51 -7.21
N LEU A 762 18.45 -16.08 -8.10
CA LEU A 762 18.57 -16.30 -9.55
C LEU A 762 19.84 -15.69 -10.15
N ARG A 763 20.37 -14.59 -9.58
CA ARG A 763 21.61 -13.98 -10.05
C ARG A 763 22.81 -14.84 -9.70
N LEU A 764 22.88 -15.36 -8.47
CA LEU A 764 23.95 -16.27 -8.05
C LEU A 764 23.88 -17.61 -8.78
N LEU A 765 22.68 -18.15 -9.00
CA LEU A 765 22.48 -19.35 -9.80
C LEU A 765 22.89 -19.10 -11.27
N GLY A 766 22.59 -17.92 -11.83
CA GLY A 766 23.07 -17.51 -13.15
C GLY A 766 24.59 -17.47 -13.27
N LEU A 767 25.26 -16.90 -12.27
CA LEU A 767 26.73 -16.92 -12.18
C LEU A 767 27.28 -18.33 -12.02
N LEU A 768 26.58 -19.20 -11.28
CA LEU A 768 26.99 -20.60 -11.06
C LEU A 768 26.94 -21.36 -12.38
N MET A 769 25.84 -21.26 -13.11
CA MET A 769 25.69 -21.85 -14.43
C MET A 769 26.75 -21.33 -15.40
N SER A 770 27.00 -20.01 -15.41
CA SER A 770 28.02 -19.39 -16.26
C SER A 770 29.42 -19.92 -15.95
N ALA A 771 29.78 -20.06 -14.67
CA ALA A 771 31.06 -20.61 -14.24
C ALA A 771 31.18 -22.11 -14.58
N GLN A 772 30.11 -22.88 -14.42
CA GLN A 772 30.03 -24.29 -14.80
C GLN A 772 30.20 -24.48 -16.31
N GLN A 773 29.50 -23.68 -17.13
CA GLN A 773 29.66 -23.71 -18.59
C GLN A 773 31.09 -23.35 -19.01
N ALA A 774 31.68 -22.31 -18.40
CA ALA A 774 33.05 -21.88 -18.67
C ALA A 774 34.10 -22.91 -18.24
N SER A 775 33.82 -23.74 -17.22
CA SER A 775 34.68 -24.86 -16.81
C SER A 775 34.43 -26.15 -17.61
N GLY A 776 33.42 -26.19 -18.48
CA GLY A 776 33.00 -27.38 -19.23
C GLY A 776 32.07 -28.34 -18.45
N ASP A 777 31.58 -27.95 -17.27
CA ASP A 777 30.61 -28.71 -16.46
C ASP A 777 29.16 -28.46 -16.95
N MET A 778 28.88 -28.89 -18.18
CA MET A 778 27.58 -28.69 -18.83
C MET A 778 26.43 -29.45 -18.11
N GLU A 779 26.72 -30.64 -17.57
CA GLU A 779 25.74 -31.41 -16.79
C GLU A 779 25.46 -30.75 -15.43
N GLY A 780 26.46 -30.16 -14.78
CA GLY A 780 26.25 -29.37 -13.58
C GLY A 780 25.42 -28.12 -13.84
N ALA A 781 25.63 -27.42 -14.96
CA ALA A 781 24.79 -26.29 -15.36
C ALA A 781 23.34 -26.73 -15.61
N LEU A 782 23.15 -27.88 -16.27
CA LEU A 782 21.82 -28.45 -16.54
C LEU A 782 21.11 -28.87 -15.24
N ALA A 783 21.84 -29.43 -14.27
CA ALA A 783 21.30 -29.74 -12.95
C ALA A 783 20.91 -28.47 -12.18
N THR A 784 21.75 -27.43 -12.23
CA THR A 784 21.45 -26.12 -11.63
C THR A 784 20.15 -25.54 -12.16
N ILE A 785 19.99 -25.47 -13.49
CA ILE A 785 18.79 -24.88 -14.09
C ILE A 785 17.53 -25.73 -13.88
N ARG A 786 17.65 -27.06 -13.91
CA ARG A 786 16.53 -27.96 -13.58
C ARG A 786 16.10 -27.83 -12.12
N GLY A 787 17.05 -27.64 -11.21
CA GLY A 787 16.76 -27.33 -9.81
C GLY A 787 16.02 -26.00 -9.67
N ALA A 788 16.46 -24.96 -10.38
CA ALA A 788 15.78 -23.67 -10.41
C ALA A 788 14.34 -23.79 -10.96
N ILE A 789 14.15 -24.54 -12.06
CA ILE A 789 12.83 -24.83 -12.64
C ILE A 789 11.95 -25.64 -11.69
N ALA A 790 12.50 -26.64 -10.99
CA ALA A 790 11.73 -27.42 -10.02
C ALA A 790 11.19 -26.56 -8.87
N ASN A 791 11.96 -25.52 -8.47
CA ASN A 791 11.53 -24.54 -7.48
C ASN A 791 10.54 -23.51 -8.04
N LYS A 792 10.59 -23.23 -9.35
CA LYS A 792 9.71 -22.28 -10.05
C LYS A 792 9.23 -22.85 -11.40
N PRO A 793 8.29 -23.81 -11.39
CA PRO A 793 7.91 -24.55 -12.60
C PRO A 793 7.22 -23.69 -13.66
N ASP A 794 6.52 -22.63 -13.22
CA ASP A 794 5.78 -21.71 -14.09
C ASP A 794 6.67 -20.61 -14.71
N ASP A 795 7.96 -20.53 -14.34
CA ASP A 795 8.88 -19.50 -14.84
C ASP A 795 9.37 -19.85 -16.26
N LYS A 796 8.71 -19.26 -17.26
CA LYS A 796 8.99 -19.51 -18.68
C LYS A 796 10.37 -19.00 -19.13
N ASN A 797 10.97 -18.03 -18.42
CA ASN A 797 12.32 -17.54 -18.71
C ASN A 797 13.38 -18.56 -18.28
N LEU A 798 13.17 -19.26 -17.17
CA LEU A 798 14.01 -20.40 -16.78
C LEU A 798 13.89 -21.56 -17.78
N GLN A 799 12.68 -21.85 -18.26
CA GLN A 799 12.48 -22.88 -19.30
C GLN A 799 13.21 -22.52 -20.60
N THR A 800 13.10 -21.26 -21.05
CA THR A 800 13.81 -20.75 -22.24
C THR A 800 15.33 -20.82 -22.08
N SER A 801 15.84 -20.54 -20.89
CA SER A 801 17.26 -20.67 -20.57
C SER A 801 17.71 -22.14 -20.61
N ALA A 802 16.86 -23.09 -20.22
CA ALA A 802 17.12 -24.52 -20.36
C ALA A 802 17.13 -24.98 -21.82
N VAL A 803 16.25 -24.45 -22.68
CA VAL A 803 16.27 -24.68 -24.14
C VAL A 803 17.63 -24.28 -24.72
N SER A 804 18.10 -23.09 -24.37
CA SER A 804 19.41 -22.57 -24.83
C SER A 804 20.57 -23.47 -24.40
N LEU A 805 20.55 -23.95 -23.15
CA LEU A 805 21.58 -24.86 -22.65
C LEU A 805 21.52 -26.24 -23.32
N LEU A 806 20.33 -26.82 -23.52
CA LEU A 806 20.16 -28.10 -24.20
C LEU A 806 20.61 -28.03 -25.67
N LYS A 807 20.37 -26.88 -26.35
CA LYS A 807 20.90 -26.59 -27.69
C LYS A 807 22.44 -26.63 -27.68
N GLN A 808 23.08 -25.96 -26.73
CA GLN A 808 24.55 -25.96 -26.59
C GLN A 808 25.12 -27.37 -26.33
N MET A 809 24.36 -28.23 -25.64
CA MET A 809 24.73 -29.63 -25.39
C MET A 809 24.42 -30.56 -26.59
N HIS A 810 23.91 -30.03 -27.71
CA HIS A 810 23.46 -30.79 -28.89
C HIS A 810 22.32 -31.80 -28.59
N ARG A 811 21.51 -31.54 -27.56
CA ARG A 811 20.37 -32.39 -27.14
C ARG A 811 19.07 -31.90 -27.78
N ASN A 812 19.07 -31.80 -29.11
CA ASN A 812 18.05 -31.04 -29.86
C ASN A 812 16.61 -31.53 -29.63
N ALA A 813 16.38 -32.85 -29.50
CA ALA A 813 15.04 -33.37 -29.24
C ALA A 813 14.50 -32.91 -27.87
N GLU A 814 15.33 -32.90 -26.83
CA GLU A 814 14.93 -32.39 -25.51
C GLU A 814 14.75 -30.88 -25.51
N ALA A 815 15.55 -30.15 -26.31
CA ALA A 815 15.42 -28.71 -26.46
C ALA A 815 14.10 -28.32 -27.17
N VAL A 816 13.67 -29.07 -28.19
CA VAL A 816 12.38 -28.86 -28.87
C VAL A 816 11.21 -29.09 -27.92
N GLU A 817 11.23 -30.17 -27.14
CA GLU A 817 10.20 -30.43 -26.12
C GLU A 817 10.16 -29.30 -25.07
N ALA A 818 11.33 -28.89 -24.57
CA ALA A 818 11.43 -27.78 -23.62
C ALA A 818 10.92 -26.44 -24.22
N ALA A 819 11.12 -26.22 -25.52
CA ALA A 819 10.61 -25.02 -26.21
C ALA A 819 9.08 -25.03 -26.29
N HIS A 820 8.45 -26.18 -26.57
CA HIS A 820 6.99 -26.29 -26.50
C HIS A 820 6.46 -26.04 -25.08
N VAL A 821 7.15 -26.55 -24.04
CA VAL A 821 6.79 -26.29 -22.63
C VAL A 821 6.94 -24.80 -22.27
N ALA A 822 7.98 -24.15 -22.79
CA ALA A 822 8.18 -22.70 -22.59
C ALA A 822 7.07 -21.89 -23.28
N LEU A 823 6.61 -22.31 -24.45
CA LEU A 823 5.57 -21.64 -25.25
C LEU A 823 4.14 -21.90 -24.75
N ASP A 824 3.89 -23.02 -24.09
CA ASP A 824 2.56 -23.38 -23.59
C ASP A 824 2.05 -22.34 -22.57
N GLY A 825 0.98 -21.63 -22.94
CA GLY A 825 0.38 -20.56 -22.13
C GLY A 825 1.23 -19.29 -21.99
N ALA A 826 2.33 -19.12 -22.73
CA ALA A 826 3.18 -17.94 -22.62
C ALA A 826 2.49 -16.67 -23.12
N ASP A 827 2.69 -15.57 -22.39
CA ASP A 827 2.20 -14.21 -22.69
C ASP A 827 3.33 -13.16 -22.77
N ASP A 828 4.54 -13.49 -22.30
CA ASP A 828 5.74 -12.68 -22.49
C ASP A 828 6.22 -12.74 -23.96
N PRO A 829 6.19 -11.63 -24.71
CA PRO A 829 6.55 -11.64 -26.12
C PRO A 829 8.02 -12.00 -26.38
N ASN A 830 8.95 -11.79 -25.43
CA ASN A 830 10.35 -12.20 -25.57
C ASN A 830 10.50 -13.72 -25.49
N VAL A 831 9.85 -14.35 -24.51
CA VAL A 831 9.81 -15.81 -24.37
C VAL A 831 9.25 -16.44 -25.64
N ILE A 832 8.15 -15.90 -26.14
CA ILE A 832 7.51 -16.39 -27.37
C ILE A 832 8.46 -16.26 -28.56
N ASN A 833 9.06 -15.09 -28.75
CA ASN A 833 9.96 -14.83 -29.87
C ASN A 833 11.18 -15.76 -29.86
N ASN A 834 11.87 -15.85 -28.72
CA ASN A 834 13.11 -16.63 -28.59
C ASN A 834 12.89 -18.12 -28.86
N ASN A 835 11.78 -18.70 -28.36
CA ASN A 835 11.48 -20.11 -28.59
C ASN A 835 10.92 -20.36 -30.00
N ALA A 836 10.17 -19.42 -30.59
CA ALA A 836 9.74 -19.53 -31.99
C ALA A 836 10.94 -19.47 -32.95
N TYR A 837 11.90 -18.58 -32.70
CA TYR A 837 13.17 -18.51 -33.44
C TYR A 837 13.94 -19.84 -33.32
N PHE A 838 14.05 -20.38 -32.11
CA PHE A 838 14.70 -21.67 -31.88
C PHE A 838 14.05 -22.82 -32.67
N LEU A 839 12.73 -22.92 -32.68
CA LEU A 839 12.00 -23.92 -33.47
C LEU A 839 12.27 -23.75 -34.98
N ALA A 840 12.35 -22.50 -35.45
CA ALA A 840 12.71 -22.19 -36.83
C ALA A 840 14.14 -22.65 -37.18
N GLU A 841 15.13 -22.37 -36.33
CA GLU A 841 16.51 -22.85 -36.50
C GLU A 841 16.58 -24.38 -36.58
N MET A 842 15.80 -25.07 -35.74
CA MET A 842 15.72 -26.54 -35.74
C MET A 842 14.85 -27.12 -36.87
N LYS A 843 14.16 -26.26 -37.64
CA LYS A 843 13.17 -26.64 -38.65
C LYS A 843 12.09 -27.56 -38.09
N ALA A 844 11.71 -27.33 -36.84
CA ALA A 844 10.74 -28.12 -36.09
C ALA A 844 9.43 -27.33 -35.97
N ASP A 845 8.31 -27.98 -36.29
CA ASP A 845 6.95 -27.44 -36.16
C ASP A 845 6.80 -25.97 -36.64
N LEU A 846 7.22 -25.72 -37.88
CA LEU A 846 7.24 -24.37 -38.48
C LEU A 846 5.88 -23.65 -38.46
N PRO A 847 4.73 -24.31 -38.73
CA PRO A 847 3.44 -23.64 -38.64
C PRO A 847 3.12 -23.13 -37.23
N PHE A 848 3.50 -23.90 -36.20
CA PHE A 848 3.36 -23.46 -34.81
C PHE A 848 4.31 -22.30 -34.49
N ALA A 849 5.56 -22.35 -34.96
CA ALA A 849 6.52 -21.27 -34.81
C ALA A 849 6.06 -19.96 -35.49
N GLU A 850 5.47 -20.04 -36.69
CA GLU A 850 4.86 -18.91 -37.41
C GLU A 850 3.75 -18.27 -36.58
N GLU A 851 2.80 -19.08 -36.07
CA GLU A 851 1.70 -18.61 -35.23
C GLU A 851 2.21 -17.88 -33.97
N GLN A 852 3.18 -18.48 -33.28
CA GLN A 852 3.78 -17.89 -32.09
C GLN A 852 4.55 -16.60 -32.39
N SER A 853 5.31 -16.55 -33.48
CA SER A 853 6.05 -15.35 -33.88
C SER A 853 5.12 -14.17 -34.22
N GLN A 854 4.02 -14.43 -34.93
CA GLN A 854 3.01 -13.39 -35.19
C GLN A 854 2.36 -12.87 -33.90
N LYS A 855 2.03 -13.77 -32.97
CA LYS A 855 1.52 -13.40 -31.63
C LYS A 855 2.50 -12.50 -30.87
N SER A 856 3.80 -12.81 -30.90
CA SER A 856 4.84 -11.97 -30.27
C SER A 856 4.89 -10.56 -30.87
N ILE A 857 4.86 -10.45 -32.20
CA ILE A 857 4.84 -9.15 -32.91
C ILE A 857 3.61 -8.32 -32.50
N ASP A 858 2.43 -8.93 -32.40
CA ASP A 858 1.21 -8.21 -32.03
C ASP A 858 1.29 -7.65 -30.60
N LEU A 859 1.86 -8.44 -29.67
CA LEU A 859 2.10 -8.03 -28.28
C LEU A 859 3.11 -6.86 -28.20
N PHE A 860 4.23 -6.95 -28.92
CA PHE A 860 5.21 -5.86 -28.99
C PHE A 860 4.65 -4.60 -29.67
N ALA A 861 3.86 -4.73 -30.73
CA ALA A 861 3.22 -3.60 -31.40
C ALA A 861 2.28 -2.84 -30.44
N LYS A 862 1.51 -3.57 -29.63
CA LYS A 862 0.67 -2.98 -28.60
C LYS A 862 1.49 -2.25 -27.54
N ALA A 863 2.58 -2.86 -27.07
CA ALA A 863 3.44 -2.28 -26.03
C ALA A 863 4.12 -0.98 -26.52
N THR A 864 4.74 -1.02 -27.70
CA THR A 864 5.46 0.12 -28.30
C THR A 864 4.55 1.29 -28.71
N GLY A 865 3.26 1.02 -29.00
CA GLY A 865 2.30 2.04 -29.39
C GLY A 865 1.77 2.96 -28.27
N SER A 866 2.08 2.66 -27.00
CA SER A 866 1.43 3.27 -25.83
C SER A 866 2.05 4.58 -25.31
N GLY A 867 3.27 4.94 -25.73
CA GLY A 867 4.02 6.09 -25.22
C GLY A 867 4.36 7.16 -26.25
N THR A 868 4.59 8.39 -25.78
CA THR A 868 5.10 9.51 -26.60
C THR A 868 6.63 9.59 -26.56
N VAL A 869 7.25 10.29 -27.53
CA VAL A 869 8.71 10.45 -27.58
C VAL A 869 9.27 11.21 -26.36
N GLN A 870 8.44 12.04 -25.71
CA GLN A 870 8.76 12.79 -24.49
C GLN A 870 8.76 11.91 -23.24
N GLU A 871 7.96 10.83 -23.24
CA GLU A 871 7.84 9.87 -22.13
C GLU A 871 8.81 8.69 -22.25
N ALA A 872 9.64 8.68 -23.31
CA ALA A 872 10.57 7.60 -23.59
C ALA A 872 11.59 7.38 -22.46
N ASN A 873 11.57 6.18 -21.89
CA ASN A 873 12.47 5.69 -20.86
C ASN A 873 13.30 4.50 -21.37
N THR A 874 14.18 3.94 -20.53
CA THR A 874 15.03 2.79 -20.89
C THR A 874 14.21 1.58 -21.37
N GLU A 875 13.07 1.30 -20.73
CA GLU A 875 12.19 0.19 -21.09
C GLU A 875 11.59 0.36 -22.50
N ALA A 876 11.16 1.57 -22.85
CA ALA A 876 10.61 1.87 -24.17
C ALA A 876 11.62 1.65 -25.31
N PHE A 877 12.91 1.95 -25.08
CA PHE A 877 13.98 1.64 -26.03
C PHE A 877 14.23 0.14 -26.17
N ASN A 878 14.22 -0.60 -25.05
CA ASN A 878 14.36 -2.05 -25.08
C ASN A 878 13.21 -2.70 -25.86
N LEU A 879 11.96 -2.30 -25.61
CA LEU A 879 10.80 -2.78 -26.37
C LEU A 879 10.92 -2.50 -27.88
N SER A 880 11.50 -1.36 -28.25
CA SER A 880 11.76 -1.04 -29.66
C SER A 880 12.80 -1.96 -30.29
N ALA A 881 13.86 -2.30 -29.55
CA ALA A 881 14.90 -3.24 -30.00
C ALA A 881 14.37 -4.68 -30.11
N GLU A 882 13.57 -5.13 -29.15
CA GLU A 882 12.97 -6.48 -29.17
C GLU A 882 11.94 -6.62 -30.30
N MET A 883 11.15 -5.57 -30.58
CA MET A 883 10.25 -5.57 -31.73
C MET A 883 11.00 -5.74 -33.06
N VAL A 884 12.18 -5.12 -33.18
CA VAL A 884 13.06 -5.25 -34.36
C VAL A 884 13.59 -6.69 -34.49
N ALA A 885 13.92 -7.36 -33.38
CA ALA A 885 14.30 -8.77 -33.39
C ALA A 885 13.13 -9.71 -33.75
N ALA A 886 11.91 -9.37 -33.32
CA ALA A 886 10.71 -10.14 -33.66
C ALA A 886 10.37 -10.09 -35.15
N TRP A 887 10.56 -8.93 -35.81
CA TRP A 887 10.45 -8.84 -37.27
C TRP A 887 11.45 -9.73 -37.99
N ASP A 888 12.70 -9.77 -37.52
CA ASP A 888 13.70 -10.66 -38.10
C ASP A 888 13.30 -12.14 -37.97
N THR A 889 12.78 -12.53 -36.80
CA THR A 889 12.34 -13.89 -36.51
C THR A 889 11.20 -14.34 -37.44
N LEU A 890 10.15 -13.54 -37.60
CA LEU A 890 9.05 -13.88 -38.51
C LEU A 890 9.53 -13.94 -39.97
N GLY A 891 10.36 -12.97 -40.36
CA GLY A 891 10.97 -12.95 -41.69
C GLY A 891 11.80 -14.20 -41.98
N TYR A 892 12.57 -14.67 -41.00
CA TYR A 892 13.36 -15.89 -41.10
C TYR A 892 12.50 -17.16 -41.19
N ILE A 893 11.41 -17.24 -40.41
CA ILE A 893 10.43 -18.34 -40.51
C ILE A 893 9.86 -18.41 -41.93
N PHE A 894 9.37 -17.27 -42.47
CA PHE A 894 8.87 -17.20 -43.84
C PHE A 894 9.91 -17.62 -44.88
N LEU A 895 11.18 -17.25 -44.67
CA LEU A 895 12.27 -17.64 -45.55
C LEU A 895 12.45 -19.17 -45.57
N ILE A 896 12.46 -19.83 -44.41
CA ILE A 896 12.59 -21.30 -44.30
C ILE A 896 11.40 -22.01 -44.95
N GLU A 897 10.20 -21.45 -44.82
CA GLU A 897 8.99 -21.92 -45.48
C GLU A 897 8.91 -21.64 -46.99
N LYS A 898 9.94 -20.99 -47.54
CA LYS A 898 10.06 -20.60 -48.96
C LYS A 898 9.07 -19.50 -49.38
N LYS A 899 8.61 -18.67 -48.44
CA LYS A 899 7.77 -17.48 -48.64
C LYS A 899 8.63 -16.20 -48.71
N ALA A 900 9.66 -16.18 -49.57
CA ALA A 900 10.68 -15.11 -49.57
C ALA A 900 10.14 -13.70 -49.86
N ALA A 901 9.04 -13.57 -50.61
CA ALA A 901 8.40 -12.28 -50.88
C ALA A 901 7.69 -11.71 -49.64
N ASP A 902 7.16 -12.57 -48.78
CA ASP A 902 6.52 -12.19 -47.52
C ASP A 902 7.58 -11.90 -46.42
N ALA A 903 8.75 -12.53 -46.51
CA ALA A 903 9.88 -12.31 -45.61
C ALA A 903 10.53 -10.93 -45.78
N GLU A 904 10.72 -10.46 -47.02
CA GLU A 904 11.52 -9.25 -47.33
C GLU A 904 11.12 -8.00 -46.54
N PRO A 905 9.83 -7.61 -46.45
CA PRO A 905 9.46 -6.38 -45.74
C PRO A 905 9.84 -6.37 -44.26
N TYR A 906 9.80 -7.53 -43.59
CA TYR A 906 10.16 -7.66 -42.18
C TYR A 906 11.67 -7.65 -41.99
N LEU A 907 12.39 -8.43 -42.79
CA LEU A 907 13.87 -8.49 -42.75
C LEU A 907 14.51 -7.15 -43.12
N HIS A 908 13.93 -6.44 -44.09
CA HIS A 908 14.40 -5.10 -44.48
C HIS A 908 14.24 -4.11 -43.34
N ALA A 909 13.09 -4.09 -42.67
CA ALA A 909 12.86 -3.20 -41.53
C ALA A 909 13.79 -3.52 -40.37
N ALA A 910 14.01 -4.81 -40.08
CA ALA A 910 14.93 -5.23 -39.03
C ALA A 910 16.37 -4.74 -39.30
N TRP A 911 16.86 -4.97 -40.52
CA TRP A 911 18.19 -4.52 -40.96
C TRP A 911 18.32 -2.99 -40.96
N PHE A 912 17.29 -2.25 -41.37
CA PHE A 912 17.30 -0.79 -41.37
C PHE A 912 17.43 -0.21 -39.95
N GLN A 913 16.67 -0.74 -39.01
CA GLN A 913 16.63 -0.22 -37.63
C GLN A 913 17.89 -0.55 -36.84
N SER A 914 18.41 -1.76 -37.00
CA SER A 914 19.58 -2.25 -36.26
C SER A 914 20.41 -3.19 -37.12
N PRO A 915 21.29 -2.67 -37.99
CA PRO A 915 22.09 -3.50 -38.87
C PRO A 915 23.09 -4.35 -38.08
N ASP A 916 22.92 -5.67 -38.14
CA ASP A 916 23.85 -6.67 -37.64
C ASP A 916 23.96 -7.85 -38.61
N ILE A 917 24.96 -8.70 -38.39
CA ILE A 917 25.30 -9.76 -39.32
C ILE A 917 24.17 -10.78 -39.53
N VAL A 918 23.36 -11.06 -38.51
CA VAL A 918 22.26 -12.04 -38.58
C VAL A 918 21.15 -11.51 -39.48
N LYS A 919 20.66 -10.29 -39.17
CA LYS A 919 19.60 -9.63 -39.95
C LYS A 919 20.02 -9.39 -41.40
N GLY A 920 21.30 -9.07 -41.60
CA GLY A 920 21.89 -8.90 -42.91
C GLY A 920 21.92 -10.20 -43.71
N ASP A 921 22.35 -11.31 -43.10
CA ASP A 921 22.37 -12.63 -43.74
C ASP A 921 20.95 -13.07 -44.14
N HIS A 922 19.98 -12.97 -43.23
CA HIS A 922 18.58 -13.29 -43.51
C HIS A 922 18.01 -12.47 -44.68
N LEU A 923 18.20 -11.14 -44.68
CA LEU A 923 17.74 -10.27 -45.77
C LEU A 923 18.40 -10.62 -47.11
N ALA A 924 19.70 -10.89 -47.10
CA ALA A 924 20.44 -11.27 -48.29
C ALA A 924 19.96 -12.61 -48.86
N LEU A 925 19.67 -13.59 -48.01
CA LEU A 925 19.09 -14.87 -48.42
C LEU A 925 17.68 -14.70 -49.01
N ALA A 926 16.85 -13.81 -48.46
CA ALA A 926 15.55 -13.49 -49.03
C ALA A 926 15.68 -12.85 -50.43
N TYR A 927 16.64 -11.95 -50.62
CA TYR A 927 16.95 -11.40 -51.95
C TYR A 927 17.48 -12.46 -52.92
N GLU A 928 18.36 -13.37 -52.49
CA GLU A 928 18.84 -14.47 -53.33
C GLU A 928 17.68 -15.38 -53.77
N ALA A 929 16.79 -15.74 -52.85
CA ALA A 929 15.60 -16.58 -53.11
C ALA A 929 14.61 -15.94 -54.09
N GLN A 930 14.56 -14.61 -54.15
CA GLN A 930 13.78 -13.85 -55.13
C GLN A 930 14.51 -13.58 -56.46
N GLY A 931 15.77 -14.02 -56.60
CA GLY A 931 16.58 -13.79 -57.79
C GLY A 931 17.28 -12.42 -57.86
N LYS A 932 17.19 -11.60 -56.80
CA LYS A 932 17.88 -10.30 -56.65
C LYS A 932 19.34 -10.49 -56.22
N LYS A 933 20.11 -11.21 -57.04
CA LYS A 933 21.44 -11.72 -56.66
C LYS A 933 22.50 -10.63 -56.42
N ALA A 934 22.42 -9.50 -57.12
CA ALA A 934 23.35 -8.39 -56.96
C ALA A 934 23.12 -7.67 -55.62
N GLU A 935 21.85 -7.49 -55.24
CA GLU A 935 21.42 -6.94 -53.98
C GLU A 935 21.77 -7.86 -52.81
N ALA A 936 21.57 -9.17 -52.96
CA ALA A 936 21.99 -10.17 -51.98
C ALA A 936 23.50 -10.10 -51.69
N LEU A 937 24.34 -10.10 -52.75
CA LEU A 937 25.79 -9.98 -52.62
C LEU A 937 26.20 -8.66 -51.93
N ARG A 938 25.50 -7.55 -52.22
CA ARG A 938 25.73 -6.26 -51.56
C ARG A 938 25.44 -6.34 -50.06
N ILE A 939 24.29 -6.91 -49.66
CA ILE A 939 23.92 -7.02 -48.25
C ILE A 939 24.86 -7.96 -47.50
N PHE A 940 25.25 -9.12 -48.05
CA PHE A 940 26.24 -10.00 -47.40
C PHE A 940 27.56 -9.25 -47.10
N ARG A 941 28.06 -8.46 -48.06
CA ARG A 941 29.29 -7.66 -47.87
C ARG A 941 29.14 -6.59 -46.79
N LEU A 942 27.98 -5.93 -46.69
CA LEU A 942 27.70 -4.93 -45.66
C LEU A 942 27.54 -5.56 -44.28
N ALA A 943 26.87 -6.72 -44.20
CA ALA A 943 26.69 -7.50 -42.97
C ALA A 943 28.04 -7.90 -42.35
N LEU A 944 29.01 -8.30 -43.17
CA LEU A 944 30.38 -8.64 -42.72
C LEU A 944 31.17 -7.45 -42.14
N GLN A 945 30.69 -6.22 -42.36
CA GLN A 945 31.31 -4.97 -41.91
C GLN A 945 30.61 -4.34 -40.71
N THR A 946 29.49 -4.92 -40.23
CA THR A 946 28.77 -4.36 -39.08
C THR A 946 29.61 -4.45 -37.81
N GLU A 947 29.29 -3.57 -36.86
CA GLU A 947 29.87 -3.60 -35.53
C GLU A 947 29.65 -5.00 -34.92
N PHE A 948 30.72 -5.63 -34.41
CA PHE A 948 30.72 -6.99 -33.85
C PHE A 948 30.48 -8.16 -34.81
N ALA A 949 30.44 -7.96 -36.13
CA ALA A 949 30.29 -9.05 -37.11
C ALA A 949 31.28 -10.22 -36.85
N LYS A 950 32.55 -9.91 -36.54
CA LYS A 950 33.59 -10.91 -36.26
C LYS A 950 33.39 -11.70 -34.96
N ASN A 951 32.53 -11.24 -34.07
CA ASN A 951 32.24 -11.94 -32.81
C ASN A 951 31.26 -13.10 -33.03
N ALA A 952 30.37 -13.00 -34.03
CA ALA A 952 29.43 -14.03 -34.45
C ALA A 952 30.09 -14.96 -35.49
N LYS A 953 30.96 -15.86 -35.01
CA LYS A 953 31.89 -16.63 -35.87
C LYS A 953 31.19 -17.52 -36.90
N GLU A 954 30.05 -18.10 -36.54
CA GLU A 954 29.31 -19.04 -37.39
C GLU A 954 28.61 -18.28 -38.51
N GLU A 955 27.83 -17.26 -38.15
CA GLU A 955 27.11 -16.40 -39.08
C GLU A 955 28.06 -15.61 -39.99
N PHE A 956 29.23 -15.23 -39.47
CA PHE A 956 30.30 -14.62 -40.28
C PHE A 956 30.85 -15.58 -41.33
N ALA A 957 31.06 -16.86 -40.97
CA ALA A 957 31.52 -17.86 -41.91
C ALA A 957 30.45 -18.18 -42.96
N GLU A 958 29.19 -18.28 -42.56
CA GLU A 958 28.05 -18.53 -43.45
C GLU A 958 27.84 -17.38 -44.45
N ALA A 959 27.75 -16.14 -43.98
CA ALA A 959 27.61 -14.96 -44.84
C ALA A 959 28.80 -14.81 -45.81
N THR A 960 30.02 -15.14 -45.35
CA THR A 960 31.22 -15.18 -46.22
C THR A 960 31.07 -16.24 -47.31
N ALA A 961 30.65 -17.45 -46.96
CA ALA A 961 30.46 -18.54 -47.92
C ALA A 961 29.36 -18.22 -48.94
N HIS A 962 28.25 -17.60 -48.50
CA HIS A 962 27.17 -17.14 -49.37
C HIS A 962 27.65 -16.06 -50.35
N ALA A 963 28.39 -15.06 -49.89
CA ALA A 963 28.99 -14.02 -50.74
C ALA A 963 29.94 -14.63 -51.78
N GLU A 964 30.88 -15.48 -51.36
CA GLU A 964 31.84 -16.13 -52.27
C GLU A 964 31.16 -16.99 -53.33
N LYS A 965 30.07 -17.67 -52.97
CA LYS A 965 29.29 -18.50 -53.90
C LYS A 965 28.69 -17.65 -55.03
N LEU A 966 28.12 -16.48 -54.71
CA LEU A 966 27.56 -15.56 -55.70
C LEU A 966 28.66 -14.95 -56.58
N GLU A 967 29.81 -14.61 -56.01
CA GLU A 967 30.96 -14.10 -56.74
C GLU A 967 31.53 -15.14 -57.72
N LYS A 968 31.68 -16.39 -57.28
CA LYS A 968 32.09 -17.53 -58.14
C LYS A 968 31.09 -17.79 -59.26
N ALA A 969 29.80 -17.47 -59.05
CA ALA A 969 28.76 -17.52 -60.08
C ALA A 969 28.77 -16.30 -61.03
N GLY A 970 29.74 -15.38 -60.91
CA GLY A 970 29.91 -14.22 -61.79
C GLY A 970 29.00 -13.02 -61.46
N VAL A 971 28.32 -13.04 -60.32
CA VAL A 971 27.49 -11.91 -59.86
C VAL A 971 28.40 -10.75 -59.46
N LYS A 972 28.09 -9.54 -59.94
CA LYS A 972 28.81 -8.32 -59.59
C LYS A 972 27.90 -7.42 -58.78
N ALA A 973 28.43 -6.91 -57.66
CA ALA A 973 27.80 -5.88 -56.84
C ALA A 973 28.78 -4.72 -56.64
N PRO A 974 28.28 -3.48 -56.45
CA PRO A 974 29.10 -2.32 -56.10
C PRO A 974 29.98 -2.60 -54.86
N ASP A 975 31.19 -2.03 -54.84
CA ASP A 975 32.06 -2.03 -53.65
C ASP A 975 31.67 -0.85 -52.76
N ASP A 976 30.81 -1.14 -51.80
CA ASP A 976 30.14 -0.18 -50.93
C ASP A 976 30.66 -0.23 -49.50
N SER A 977 31.94 -0.58 -49.34
CA SER A 977 32.60 -0.80 -48.05
C SER A 977 32.64 0.42 -47.11
N ALA A 978 32.18 1.60 -47.56
CA ALA A 978 32.01 2.82 -46.79
C ALA A 978 30.54 3.23 -46.51
N GLN A 979 29.54 2.39 -46.86
CA GLN A 979 28.12 2.81 -46.90
C GLN A 979 27.28 2.58 -45.64
N LEU A 980 27.74 1.86 -44.62
CA LEU A 980 26.96 1.70 -43.38
C LEU A 980 26.65 3.04 -42.71
N LEU A 981 27.56 4.02 -42.82
CA LEU A 981 27.30 5.39 -42.38
C LEU A 981 26.32 6.12 -43.32
N ALA A 982 26.44 5.92 -44.63
CA ALA A 982 25.55 6.55 -45.62
C ALA A 982 24.09 6.07 -45.48
N MET A 983 23.86 4.79 -45.16
CA MET A 983 22.52 4.22 -44.95
C MET A 983 21.75 4.86 -43.80
N ARG A 984 22.47 5.45 -42.84
CA ARG A 984 21.91 6.10 -41.64
C ARG A 984 22.11 7.60 -41.62
N THR A 985 22.67 8.18 -42.69
CA THR A 985 22.89 9.63 -42.82
C THR A 985 21.86 10.22 -43.77
N PHE A 986 21.21 11.27 -43.30
CA PHE A 986 20.22 12.05 -44.02
C PHE A 986 20.69 13.51 -44.04
N HIS A 987 20.45 14.20 -45.14
CA HIS A 987 20.68 15.64 -45.22
C HIS A 987 19.34 16.35 -45.19
N ILE A 988 19.18 17.27 -44.24
CA ILE A 988 17.96 18.08 -44.10
C ILE A 988 18.24 19.54 -44.44
N PRO A 989 17.32 20.24 -45.13
CA PRO A 989 17.44 21.67 -45.35
C PRO A 989 17.52 22.42 -44.03
N LYS A 990 18.53 23.28 -43.89
CA LYS A 990 18.77 24.02 -42.66
C LYS A 990 17.72 25.11 -42.42
N ALA A 991 17.07 25.07 -41.28
CA ALA A 991 16.15 26.10 -40.79
C ALA A 991 16.87 27.40 -40.44
N ALA A 992 16.17 28.53 -40.58
CA ALA A 992 16.72 29.85 -40.29
C ALA A 992 17.13 29.96 -38.81
N GLY A 993 18.42 30.24 -38.56
CA GLY A 993 18.97 30.41 -37.21
C GLY A 993 19.48 29.14 -36.54
N ALA A 994 19.26 27.96 -37.12
CA ALA A 994 19.82 26.71 -36.60
C ALA A 994 21.35 26.69 -36.70
N GLN A 995 22.03 26.28 -35.63
CA GLN A 995 23.49 26.12 -35.61
C GLN A 995 23.92 25.26 -34.42
N GLY A 996 25.01 24.51 -34.60
CA GLY A 996 25.61 23.67 -33.55
C GLY A 996 25.36 22.18 -33.76
N GLY A 997 25.77 21.39 -32.77
CA GLY A 997 25.55 19.94 -32.72
C GLY A 997 24.64 19.56 -31.53
N GLY A 998 23.91 18.46 -31.69
CA GLY A 998 23.03 17.92 -30.65
C GLY A 998 22.47 16.54 -30.99
N THR A 999 21.76 15.95 -30.04
CA THR A 999 21.10 14.65 -30.18
C THR A 999 19.59 14.84 -30.25
N VAL A 1000 18.94 14.19 -31.20
CA VAL A 1000 17.49 14.21 -31.45
C VAL A 1000 16.94 12.81 -31.26
N ARG A 1001 15.85 12.67 -30.52
CA ARG A 1001 15.12 11.41 -30.36
C ARG A 1001 13.91 11.39 -31.26
N LEU A 1002 13.64 10.25 -31.86
CA LEU A 1002 12.60 9.99 -32.85
C LEU A 1002 11.67 8.88 -32.38
N GLN A 1003 10.39 9.00 -32.74
CA GLN A 1003 9.44 7.89 -32.81
C GLN A 1003 9.10 7.64 -34.28
N ILE A 1004 9.29 6.42 -34.76
CA ILE A 1004 9.13 6.03 -36.17
C ILE A 1004 8.00 5.00 -36.28
N ASP A 1005 7.09 5.20 -37.23
CA ASP A 1005 6.03 4.25 -37.57
C ASP A 1005 6.02 3.92 -39.07
N ARG A 1006 5.01 3.16 -39.53
CA ARG A 1006 4.87 2.75 -40.94
C ARG A 1006 4.75 3.91 -41.96
N HIS A 1007 4.53 5.14 -41.49
CA HIS A 1007 4.42 6.35 -42.31
C HIS A 1007 5.68 7.22 -42.29
N GLY A 1008 6.67 6.94 -41.42
CA GLY A 1008 7.91 7.70 -41.29
C GLY A 1008 8.14 8.20 -39.85
N VAL A 1009 8.72 9.39 -39.69
CA VAL A 1009 8.94 10.00 -38.37
C VAL A 1009 7.61 10.55 -37.83
N ALA A 1010 7.05 9.89 -36.82
CA ALA A 1010 5.80 10.26 -36.19
C ALA A 1010 5.96 11.44 -35.20
N ASP A 1011 7.04 11.45 -34.41
CA ASP A 1011 7.39 12.58 -33.52
C ASP A 1011 8.91 12.67 -33.27
N ALA A 1012 9.39 13.83 -32.83
CA ALA A 1012 10.80 14.09 -32.56
C ALA A 1012 11.04 15.16 -31.48
N ILE A 1013 12.08 15.00 -30.66
CA ILE A 1013 12.52 15.98 -29.64
C ILE A 1013 14.03 16.20 -29.65
N LEU A 1014 14.46 17.43 -29.34
CA LEU A 1014 15.86 17.72 -29.08
C LEU A 1014 16.19 17.24 -27.66
N VAL A 1015 17.10 16.28 -27.57
CA VAL A 1015 17.58 15.74 -26.30
C VAL A 1015 18.73 16.62 -25.81
N THR A 1016 19.92 16.50 -26.38
CA THR A 1016 21.10 17.35 -26.06
C THR A 1016 21.40 18.36 -27.17
N GLY A 1017 22.15 19.41 -26.86
CA GLY A 1017 22.69 20.34 -27.86
C GLY A 1017 22.23 21.78 -27.72
N ALA A 1018 22.67 22.61 -28.66
CA ALA A 1018 22.42 24.05 -28.63
C ALA A 1018 20.93 24.39 -28.88
N GLU A 1019 20.37 25.29 -28.08
CA GLU A 1019 18.97 25.74 -28.17
C GLU A 1019 18.49 26.11 -29.59
N PRO A 1020 19.29 26.76 -30.47
CA PRO A 1020 18.89 27.06 -31.83
C PRO A 1020 18.54 25.83 -32.71
N LEU A 1021 18.98 24.62 -32.34
CA LEU A 1021 18.67 23.38 -33.07
C LEU A 1021 17.20 22.96 -32.97
N LYS A 1022 16.42 23.49 -32.02
CA LYS A 1022 14.97 23.22 -31.94
C LYS A 1022 14.22 23.61 -33.22
N ALA A 1023 14.75 24.57 -33.98
CA ALA A 1023 14.19 24.99 -35.27
C ALA A 1023 14.21 23.86 -36.34
N GLU A 1024 15.06 22.84 -36.18
CA GLU A 1024 15.19 21.73 -37.13
C GLU A 1024 14.16 20.59 -36.92
N LEU A 1025 13.46 20.55 -35.78
CA LEU A 1025 12.57 19.42 -35.44
C LEU A 1025 11.44 19.23 -36.47
N GLU A 1026 10.93 20.32 -37.05
CA GLU A 1026 9.90 20.26 -38.10
C GLU A 1026 10.45 19.78 -39.46
N SER A 1027 11.74 19.98 -39.74
CA SER A 1027 12.41 19.39 -40.91
C SER A 1027 12.62 17.90 -40.70
N VAL A 1028 13.00 17.48 -39.49
CA VAL A 1028 13.20 16.07 -39.11
C VAL A 1028 11.90 15.26 -39.23
N LYS A 1029 10.75 15.80 -38.80
CA LYS A 1029 9.44 15.13 -38.94
C LYS A 1029 9.01 14.86 -40.38
N LYS A 1030 9.61 15.53 -41.35
CA LYS A 1030 9.32 15.36 -42.78
C LYS A 1030 10.25 14.36 -43.47
N LEU A 1031 11.21 13.78 -42.75
CA LEU A 1031 12.12 12.79 -43.30
C LEU A 1031 11.36 11.53 -43.74
N ALA A 1032 11.50 11.18 -45.01
CA ALA A 1032 11.02 9.91 -45.53
C ALA A 1032 12.01 8.80 -45.11
N MET A 1033 11.49 7.78 -44.42
CA MET A 1033 12.26 6.60 -43.99
C MET A 1033 11.62 5.32 -44.55
N PRO A 1034 11.69 5.09 -45.88
CA PRO A 1034 11.02 3.98 -46.52
C PRO A 1034 11.57 2.64 -46.00
N GLY A 1035 10.67 1.73 -45.64
CA GLY A 1035 11.03 0.40 -45.16
C GLY A 1035 11.63 0.36 -43.75
N ALA A 1036 11.50 1.45 -42.98
CA ALA A 1036 11.93 1.50 -41.58
C ALA A 1036 11.00 0.69 -40.65
N VAL A 1037 9.73 0.54 -41.00
CA VAL A 1037 8.73 -0.27 -40.31
C VAL A 1037 7.92 -1.04 -41.37
N PRO A 1038 7.64 -2.35 -41.20
CA PRO A 1038 6.86 -3.12 -42.16
C PRO A 1038 5.45 -2.55 -42.32
N ALA A 1039 4.91 -2.52 -43.54
CA ALA A 1039 3.59 -1.90 -43.81
C ALA A 1039 2.42 -2.59 -43.05
N ALA A 1040 2.55 -3.88 -42.78
CA ALA A 1040 1.58 -4.67 -42.01
C ALA A 1040 1.70 -4.44 -40.49
N SER A 1041 2.83 -3.93 -40.00
CA SER A 1041 3.07 -3.71 -38.58
C SER A 1041 2.39 -2.42 -38.08
N GLN A 1042 1.87 -2.47 -36.85
CA GLN A 1042 1.33 -1.31 -36.13
C GLN A 1042 2.32 -0.72 -35.11
N ALA A 1043 3.57 -1.17 -35.11
CA ALA A 1043 4.57 -0.75 -34.12
C ALA A 1043 4.97 0.71 -34.24
N ARG A 1044 5.49 1.26 -33.13
CA ARG A 1044 6.15 2.56 -33.07
C ARG A 1044 7.51 2.43 -32.39
N VAL A 1045 8.60 2.51 -33.15
CA VAL A 1045 9.95 2.27 -32.63
C VAL A 1045 10.69 3.56 -32.31
N LEU A 1046 11.46 3.57 -31.22
CA LEU A 1046 12.27 4.70 -30.79
C LEU A 1046 13.70 4.62 -31.33
N ARG A 1047 14.25 5.76 -31.78
CA ARG A 1047 15.62 5.90 -32.27
C ARG A 1047 16.23 7.25 -31.90
N ASP A 1048 17.52 7.27 -31.65
CA ASP A 1048 18.29 8.50 -31.45
C ASP A 1048 19.16 8.81 -32.68
N ALA A 1049 19.39 10.10 -32.91
CA ALA A 1049 20.15 10.62 -34.03
C ALA A 1049 20.99 11.82 -33.62
N VAL A 1050 22.16 11.99 -34.22
CA VAL A 1050 22.97 13.20 -34.08
C VAL A 1050 22.62 14.16 -35.20
N VAL A 1051 22.38 15.43 -34.86
CA VAL A 1051 22.20 16.52 -35.80
C VAL A 1051 23.35 17.51 -35.68
N TYR A 1052 23.93 17.90 -36.82
CA TYR A 1052 24.94 18.95 -36.87
C TYR A 1052 24.64 19.96 -37.99
N CYS A 1053 24.54 21.23 -37.60
CA CYS A 1053 24.31 22.35 -38.50
C CYS A 1053 25.52 23.29 -38.48
N GLY A 1054 26.33 23.23 -39.53
CA GLY A 1054 27.48 24.12 -39.70
C GLY A 1054 27.07 25.58 -39.87
N LYS A 1055 27.92 26.54 -39.46
CA LYS A 1055 27.62 27.98 -39.55
C LYS A 1055 27.37 28.45 -41.00
N THR A 1056 28.08 27.87 -41.96
CA THR A 1056 28.06 28.28 -43.38
C THR A 1056 27.42 27.25 -44.32
N THR A 1057 26.91 26.13 -43.79
CA THR A 1057 26.27 25.08 -44.60
C THR A 1057 24.80 25.41 -44.86
N ALA A 1058 24.29 25.01 -46.03
CA ALA A 1058 22.88 25.13 -46.41
C ALA A 1058 22.02 23.96 -45.90
N GLU A 1059 22.65 22.87 -45.48
CA GLU A 1059 22.03 21.65 -44.97
C GLU A 1059 22.64 21.29 -43.61
N CYS A 1060 21.90 20.50 -42.84
CA CYS A 1060 22.37 19.86 -41.62
C CYS A 1060 22.54 18.36 -41.87
N ASP A 1061 23.61 17.80 -41.29
CA ASP A 1061 23.83 16.36 -41.29
C ASP A 1061 23.03 15.74 -40.15
N PHE A 1062 22.23 14.72 -40.48
CA PHE A 1062 21.36 14.00 -39.55
C PHE A 1062 21.70 12.51 -39.62
N VAL A 1063 22.28 11.95 -38.55
CA VAL A 1063 22.83 10.60 -38.54
C VAL A 1063 22.17 9.76 -37.46
N LEU A 1064 21.46 8.68 -37.83
CA LEU A 1064 20.93 7.74 -36.83
C LEU A 1064 22.09 7.04 -36.10
N MET A 1065 22.01 7.01 -34.77
CA MET A 1065 23.03 6.39 -33.93
C MET A 1065 23.03 4.87 -34.12
N THR A 1066 24.19 4.20 -33.99
CA THR A 1066 24.22 2.72 -34.08
C THR A 1066 23.46 2.08 -32.91
N ARG A 1067 23.54 2.70 -31.73
CA ARG A 1067 22.78 2.34 -30.53
C ARG A 1067 21.96 3.55 -30.07
N SER A 1068 20.74 3.30 -29.60
CA SER A 1068 19.85 4.31 -29.04
C SER A 1068 19.50 3.96 -27.60
N GLY A 1069 19.15 4.95 -26.80
CA GLY A 1069 18.81 4.78 -25.39
C GLY A 1069 19.38 5.88 -24.52
N ILE A 1070 18.75 6.12 -23.35
CA ILE A 1070 19.07 7.23 -22.45
C ILE A 1070 20.56 7.28 -22.06
N GLY A 1071 21.19 6.12 -21.84
CA GLY A 1071 22.62 6.04 -21.53
C GLY A 1071 23.56 6.38 -22.70
N ALA A 1072 23.12 6.22 -23.95
CA ALA A 1072 23.91 6.53 -25.15
C ALA A 1072 23.95 8.04 -25.45
N GLU A 1073 23.02 8.81 -24.89
CA GLU A 1073 22.91 10.26 -25.13
C GLU A 1073 24.04 11.06 -24.49
N SER A 1074 24.65 10.53 -23.42
CA SER A 1074 25.79 11.14 -22.72
C SER A 1074 27.15 10.81 -23.35
N ALA A 1075 27.21 9.78 -24.20
CA ALA A 1075 28.45 9.29 -24.82
C ALA A 1075 28.80 10.00 -26.14
N SER A 1076 28.02 11.02 -26.55
CA SER A 1076 28.08 11.65 -27.87
C SER A 1076 28.71 13.05 -27.90
N GLU A 1077 29.43 13.45 -26.84
CA GLU A 1077 30.26 14.67 -26.87
C GLU A 1077 31.60 14.48 -27.58
#